data_AF-A0AA47N296-F1
#
_entry.id   AF-A0AA47N296-F1
#
_cell.length_a   1.000
_cell.length_b   1.000
_cell.length_c   1.000
_cell.angle_alpha   90.00
_cell.angle_beta   90.00
_cell.angle_gamma   90.00
#
_symmetry.space_group_name_H-M   'P 1'
#
loop_
_entity.id
_entity.type
_entity.pdbx_description
1 polymer ?
#
loop_
_entity_poly.entity_id
_entity_poly.type
_entity_poly.pdbx_seq_one_letter_code
_entity_poly.pdbx_strand_id
1 'polypeptide(L)'
;MPAVEITSIIKDAIQNLKNIGLTAVICDQATTNIKALHLLGATLDPLGGEDSHCILMGVQRVPVVFDVPHLLKSIRNNLFKYGIKRRYRARRDEDAQRRQQYLDKERERWRKDIETGKKKTQKDLSAREQRVQRKKQREAGMKRRRAAKAKSARKLLLLEEKMKKAKTRIEMYKKRIQRLTNNNPSPRTKVNKLVRHLSAISLKRTLLFHSAVVEGVRAKYANAKRQSDKQIIAGIATNKILKKYRMQKLAEEVFGFSTRRWKERENPCKYERKKHEGVGAKLRSTVTSFFLRDDVSRFTTGKKQTVTRQKKKRQKRLLTDTLKNLYLKFLAEHPNLRLSFSLFCTFRPYWVVRPTLADRDTCMCKQHDNLGFIARKLYQQHVRRHLFNIRQQYAFARALKLNLPSDECVIHVDFAENYCCKYSSEIQAVHFGMSHQQAVLHTGVCYVGSESPFSFTSVSASRLKGPPAIWQHLDPILKDKFSRWDFTRGTWNFFEASHGKGAPDGVGGSLKRRADRLVSQGVDIATAFSLYQALCEGESKVSLFYIQEQAVEDAVSTMPTNLPSIPSTMMIHQVLTLSPGKILYWDISCLCSATGNLQCECQETKSFSLNPTDARKDVLWCHISNFYEIDKLHTIRMAPKLTERHISLPAFSKMRVSLATQVFSHTVSAGISAMVSLKRLPAEANDTGEFIAKINRLFDVLNSS
;
A
#
# COMPACT_ATOMS: atom_id res chain seq x y z
N MET A 1 -17.33 -1.43 46.18
CA MET A 1 -17.93 -0.22 45.59
C MET A 1 -18.97 -0.58 44.54
N PRO A 2 -20.21 -0.13 44.68
CA PRO A 2 -21.20 -0.01 43.61
C PRO A 2 -20.65 0.64 42.32
N ALA A 3 -21.22 0.25 41.18
CA ALA A 3 -20.83 0.79 39.87
C ALA A 3 -21.13 2.30 39.70
N VAL A 4 -22.00 2.88 40.54
CA VAL A 4 -22.37 4.30 40.52
C VAL A 4 -21.25 5.17 41.10
N GLU A 5 -20.66 4.78 42.25
CA GLU A 5 -19.49 5.45 42.85
C GLU A 5 -18.26 5.36 41.94
N ILE A 6 -18.03 4.20 41.33
CA ILE A 6 -16.97 4.01 40.33
C ILE A 6 -17.20 4.96 39.14
N THR A 7 -18.47 5.23 38.77
CA THR A 7 -18.82 6.15 37.69
C THR A 7 -18.58 7.62 38.04
N SER A 8 -18.79 8.06 39.29
CA SER A 8 -18.43 9.44 39.70
C SER A 8 -16.92 9.60 39.77
N ILE A 9 -16.21 8.72 40.49
CA ILE A 9 -14.75 8.80 40.65
C ILE A 9 -14.01 8.82 39.31
N ILE A 10 -14.45 8.00 38.33
CA ILE A 10 -13.86 8.03 36.98
C ILE A 10 -14.14 9.37 36.26
N LYS A 11 -15.32 9.97 36.41
CA LYS A 11 -15.61 11.30 35.82
C LYS A 11 -14.76 12.39 36.46
N ASP A 12 -14.57 12.35 37.76
CA ASP A 12 -13.87 13.37 38.52
C ASP A 12 -12.35 13.28 38.26
N ALA A 13 -11.81 12.06 38.20
CA ALA A 13 -10.44 11.80 37.75
C ALA A 13 -10.20 12.26 36.29
N ILE A 14 -11.12 11.96 35.36
CA ILE A 14 -11.01 12.42 33.96
C ILE A 14 -11.06 13.96 33.87
N GLN A 15 -11.87 14.63 34.70
CA GLN A 15 -11.93 16.09 34.74
C GLN A 15 -10.64 16.70 35.30
N ASN A 16 -10.11 16.19 36.40
CA ASN A 16 -8.89 16.70 37.02
C ASN A 16 -7.64 16.46 36.15
N LEU A 17 -7.54 15.30 35.51
CA LEU A 17 -6.43 14.95 34.61
C LEU A 17 -6.55 15.57 33.20
N LYS A 18 -7.62 16.30 32.91
CA LYS A 18 -7.88 16.92 31.60
C LYS A 18 -6.77 17.88 31.17
N ASN A 19 -6.22 18.65 32.11
CA ASN A 19 -5.17 19.64 31.84
C ASN A 19 -3.79 18.99 31.55
N ILE A 20 -3.61 17.71 31.93
CA ILE A 20 -2.36 16.95 31.75
C ILE A 20 -2.39 16.15 30.43
N GLY A 21 -3.58 15.92 29.85
CA GLY A 21 -3.74 15.26 28.56
C GLY A 21 -3.97 13.75 28.64
N LEU A 22 -4.92 13.31 29.48
CA LEU A 22 -5.28 11.89 29.65
C LEU A 22 -5.54 11.16 28.32
N THR A 23 -4.72 10.13 28.05
CA THR A 23 -4.68 9.41 26.76
C THR A 23 -5.66 8.24 26.65
N ALA A 24 -5.92 7.51 27.74
CA ALA A 24 -6.79 6.33 27.79
C ALA A 24 -7.17 5.97 29.24
N VAL A 25 -8.16 5.09 29.40
CA VAL A 25 -8.50 4.40 30.66
C VAL A 25 -8.26 2.90 30.47
N ILE A 26 -7.55 2.27 31.41
CA ILE A 26 -7.34 0.81 31.44
C ILE A 26 -8.18 0.22 32.57
N CYS A 27 -8.90 -0.88 32.32
CA CYS A 27 -9.68 -1.57 33.35
C CYS A 27 -9.78 -3.09 33.10
N ASP A 28 -10.29 -3.83 34.07
CA ASP A 28 -10.60 -5.25 33.91
C ASP A 28 -11.99 -5.48 33.27
N GLN A 29 -12.43 -6.74 33.24
CA GLN A 29 -13.74 -7.15 32.74
C GLN A 29 -14.74 -7.48 33.87
N ALA A 30 -14.58 -6.91 35.07
CA ALA A 30 -15.52 -7.10 36.16
C ALA A 30 -16.92 -6.55 35.81
N THR A 31 -17.98 -7.20 36.30
CA THR A 31 -19.36 -6.81 35.99
C THR A 31 -19.73 -5.43 36.57
N THR A 32 -19.04 -4.99 37.61
CA THR A 32 -19.09 -3.62 38.15
C THR A 32 -18.49 -2.60 37.17
N ASN A 33 -17.29 -2.88 36.65
CA ASN A 33 -16.57 -1.99 35.75
C ASN A 33 -17.25 -1.90 34.37
N ILE A 34 -17.75 -3.02 33.83
CA ILE A 34 -18.57 -3.03 32.60
C ILE A 34 -19.86 -2.20 32.78
N LYS A 35 -20.51 -2.28 33.95
CA LYS A 35 -21.67 -1.42 34.27
C LYS A 35 -21.26 0.06 34.35
N ALA A 36 -20.15 0.39 34.99
CA ALA A 36 -19.64 1.77 35.08
C ALA A 36 -19.32 2.33 33.67
N LEU A 37 -18.65 1.56 32.81
CA LEU A 37 -18.39 1.95 31.42
C LEU A 37 -19.67 2.26 30.63
N HIS A 38 -20.73 1.47 30.80
CA HIS A 38 -22.02 1.78 30.17
C HIS A 38 -22.73 3.01 30.78
N LEU A 39 -22.58 3.27 32.08
CA LEU A 39 -23.05 4.50 32.73
C LEU A 39 -22.23 5.75 32.32
N LEU A 40 -20.97 5.57 31.91
CA LEU A 40 -20.10 6.55 31.26
C LEU A 40 -20.39 6.71 29.75
N GLY A 41 -21.39 5.99 29.22
CA GLY A 41 -21.81 6.08 27.81
C GLY A 41 -20.96 5.28 26.82
N ALA A 42 -20.00 4.47 27.29
CA ALA A 42 -19.13 3.70 26.40
C ALA A 42 -19.88 2.55 25.70
N THR A 43 -19.66 2.43 24.39
CA THR A 43 -20.28 1.40 23.53
C THR A 43 -19.27 0.28 23.25
N LEU A 44 -19.43 -0.85 23.94
CA LEU A 44 -18.57 -2.03 23.85
C LEU A 44 -19.02 -2.98 22.73
N ASP A 45 -19.08 -2.47 21.50
CA ASP A 45 -19.44 -3.26 20.31
C ASP A 45 -18.18 -3.64 19.51
N PRO A 46 -17.82 -4.94 19.39
CA PRO A 46 -16.68 -5.41 18.59
C PRO A 46 -16.79 -5.13 17.07
N LEU A 47 -17.96 -4.73 16.58
CA LEU A 47 -18.21 -4.31 15.19
C LEU A 47 -18.53 -2.82 15.06
N GLY A 48 -18.46 -2.07 16.16
CA GLY A 48 -18.61 -0.61 16.15
C GLY A 48 -17.40 0.08 15.51
N GLY A 49 -17.62 1.26 14.92
CA GLY A 49 -16.54 2.09 14.38
C GLY A 49 -15.73 2.81 15.48
N GLU A 50 -15.09 3.93 15.12
CA GLU A 50 -14.30 4.80 16.02
C GLU A 50 -15.05 5.33 17.26
N ASP A 51 -16.38 5.26 17.25
CA ASP A 51 -17.23 5.64 18.38
C ASP A 51 -17.42 4.47 19.40
N SER A 52 -16.83 3.30 19.15
CA SER A 52 -16.80 2.15 20.08
C SER A 52 -15.60 2.19 21.02
N HIS A 53 -15.70 1.48 22.15
CA HIS A 53 -14.63 1.37 23.17
C HIS A 53 -14.06 2.72 23.63
N CYS A 54 -14.88 3.78 23.58
CA CYS A 54 -14.52 5.13 24.03
C CYS A 54 -15.58 5.65 25.01
N ILE A 55 -15.13 6.32 26.07
CA ILE A 55 -15.95 7.19 26.91
C ILE A 55 -16.08 8.56 26.21
N LEU A 56 -17.27 9.14 26.24
CA LEU A 56 -17.58 10.41 25.57
C LEU A 56 -17.88 11.51 26.60
N MET A 57 -16.85 12.29 26.97
CA MET A 57 -16.96 13.41 27.91
C MET A 57 -17.03 14.74 27.14
N GLY A 58 -18.22 15.09 26.69
CA GLY A 58 -18.47 16.28 25.87
C GLY A 58 -17.82 16.16 24.49
N VAL A 59 -16.73 16.90 24.27
CA VAL A 59 -15.94 16.87 23.02
C VAL A 59 -14.76 15.90 23.11
N GLN A 60 -14.36 15.47 24.32
CA GLN A 60 -13.20 14.61 24.52
C GLN A 60 -13.61 13.13 24.41
N ARG A 61 -12.93 12.41 23.51
CA ARG A 61 -12.96 10.93 23.42
C ARG A 61 -11.85 10.38 24.32
N VAL A 62 -12.19 9.49 25.24
CA VAL A 62 -11.20 8.77 26.06
C VAL A 62 -11.30 7.27 25.73
N PRO A 63 -10.33 6.69 25.01
CA PRO A 63 -10.27 5.26 24.74
C PRO A 63 -10.27 4.41 26.00
N VAL A 64 -10.94 3.26 25.94
CA VAL A 64 -11.02 2.26 27.00
C VAL A 64 -10.33 0.99 26.54
N VAL A 65 -9.31 0.57 27.28
CA VAL A 65 -8.52 -0.63 27.02
C VAL A 65 -8.79 -1.65 28.12
N PHE A 66 -9.09 -2.89 27.75
CA PHE A 66 -9.16 -3.98 28.73
C PHE A 66 -7.78 -4.56 29.00
N ASP A 67 -7.50 -4.87 30.26
CA ASP A 67 -6.23 -5.47 30.66
C ASP A 67 -5.94 -6.78 29.90
N VAL A 68 -4.77 -6.82 29.27
CA VAL A 68 -4.37 -7.86 28.31
C VAL A 68 -4.02 -9.19 29.00
N PRO A 69 -3.28 -9.21 30.13
CA PRO A 69 -3.19 -10.37 31.03
C PRO A 69 -4.55 -10.97 31.43
N HIS A 70 -5.57 -10.14 31.72
CA HIS A 70 -6.93 -10.61 32.03
C HIS A 70 -7.66 -11.17 30.79
N LEU A 71 -7.55 -10.51 29.62
CA LEU A 71 -8.08 -11.05 28.36
C LEU A 71 -7.50 -12.44 28.04
N LEU A 72 -6.19 -12.64 28.19
CA LEU A 72 -5.53 -13.91 27.87
C LEU A 72 -6.04 -15.06 28.76
N LYS A 73 -6.25 -14.81 30.07
CA LYS A 73 -6.87 -15.76 31.00
C LYS A 73 -8.29 -16.14 30.57
N SER A 74 -9.10 -15.16 30.17
CA SER A 74 -10.46 -15.40 29.65
C SER A 74 -10.45 -16.24 28.36
N ILE A 75 -9.52 -15.99 27.44
CA ILE A 75 -9.37 -16.78 26.20
C ILE A 75 -9.01 -18.24 26.52
N ARG A 76 -8.05 -18.49 27.41
CA ARG A 76 -7.68 -19.87 27.85
C ARG A 76 -8.89 -20.58 28.48
N ASN A 77 -9.57 -19.92 29.42
CA ASN A 77 -10.66 -20.52 30.17
C ASN A 77 -11.89 -20.82 29.30
N ASN A 78 -12.15 -20.01 28.26
CA ASN A 78 -13.19 -20.28 27.27
C ASN A 78 -12.80 -21.40 26.31
N LEU A 79 -11.56 -21.42 25.82
CA LEU A 79 -11.05 -22.50 24.95
C LEU A 79 -11.13 -23.86 25.65
N PHE A 80 -10.71 -23.92 26.92
CA PHE A 80 -10.79 -25.09 27.79
C PHE A 80 -12.20 -25.67 27.90
N LYS A 81 -13.23 -24.81 27.99
CA LYS A 81 -14.61 -25.25 28.27
C LYS A 81 -15.48 -25.48 27.04
N TYR A 82 -15.21 -24.80 25.92
CA TYR A 82 -16.13 -24.76 24.77
C TYR A 82 -15.49 -24.92 23.38
N GLY A 83 -14.15 -24.85 23.27
CA GLY A 83 -13.49 -24.68 21.97
C GLY A 83 -13.77 -23.30 21.34
N ILE A 84 -13.12 -22.99 20.21
CA ILE A 84 -13.38 -21.75 19.45
C ILE A 84 -13.70 -22.10 17.99
N LYS A 85 -14.98 -21.98 17.63
CA LYS A 85 -15.50 -22.29 16.29
C LYS A 85 -15.37 -21.08 15.36
N ARG A 86 -14.43 -21.11 14.40
CA ARG A 86 -14.22 -20.00 13.45
C ARG A 86 -15.50 -19.73 12.66
N ARG A 87 -15.79 -18.45 12.37
CA ARG A 87 -16.96 -17.98 11.58
C ARG A 87 -18.35 -18.50 12.03
N TYR A 88 -18.53 -19.04 13.25
CA TYR A 88 -19.76 -19.72 13.69
C TYR A 88 -21.07 -18.96 13.37
N ARG A 89 -21.12 -17.63 13.60
CA ARG A 89 -22.32 -16.83 13.30
C ARG A 89 -22.64 -16.79 11.81
N ALA A 90 -21.65 -16.59 10.95
CA ALA A 90 -21.83 -16.63 9.50
C ALA A 90 -22.31 -18.02 9.05
N ARG A 91 -21.59 -19.09 9.43
CA ARG A 91 -21.96 -20.48 9.10
C ARG A 91 -23.39 -20.84 9.56
N ARG A 92 -23.85 -20.29 10.70
CA ARG A 92 -25.23 -20.45 11.20
C ARG A 92 -26.25 -19.65 10.40
N ASP A 93 -25.91 -18.45 9.94
CA ASP A 93 -26.84 -17.53 9.28
C ASP A 93 -26.97 -17.78 7.76
N GLU A 94 -25.99 -18.50 7.21
CA GLU A 94 -25.82 -19.05 5.86
C GLU A 94 -26.57 -20.40 5.70
N ASP A 95 -26.47 -21.29 6.69
CA ASP A 95 -27.22 -22.55 6.79
C ASP A 95 -28.67 -22.30 7.26
N ALA A 96 -29.63 -22.38 6.35
CA ALA A 96 -31.04 -22.10 6.63
C ALA A 96 -31.65 -22.99 7.72
N GLN A 97 -31.27 -24.28 7.80
CA GLN A 97 -31.79 -25.19 8.82
C GLN A 97 -31.21 -24.87 10.20
N ARG A 98 -29.89 -24.68 10.33
CA ARG A 98 -29.26 -24.26 11.60
C ARG A 98 -29.74 -22.89 12.06
N ARG A 99 -30.00 -21.97 11.13
CA ARG A 99 -30.61 -20.67 11.42
C ARG A 99 -31.98 -20.83 12.06
N GLN A 100 -32.84 -21.67 11.47
CA GLN A 100 -34.17 -21.94 12.00
C GLN A 100 -34.10 -22.62 13.38
N GLN A 101 -33.30 -23.69 13.53
CA GLN A 101 -33.06 -24.36 14.82
C GLN A 101 -32.54 -23.40 15.91
N TYR A 102 -31.72 -22.40 15.56
CA TYR A 102 -31.29 -21.37 16.51
C TYR A 102 -32.45 -20.45 16.92
N LEU A 103 -33.23 -19.98 15.95
CA LEU A 103 -34.39 -19.13 16.19
C LEU A 103 -35.45 -19.86 17.02
N ASP A 104 -35.65 -21.16 16.80
CA ASP A 104 -36.55 -22.00 17.59
C ASP A 104 -36.05 -22.17 19.02
N LYS A 105 -34.75 -22.44 19.22
CA LYS A 105 -34.13 -22.45 20.55
C LYS A 105 -34.10 -21.07 21.22
N GLU A 106 -34.32 -19.96 20.51
CA GLU A 106 -34.64 -18.66 21.12
C GLU A 106 -36.13 -18.47 21.40
N ARG A 107 -37.03 -18.93 20.52
CA ARG A 107 -38.49 -18.94 20.75
C ARG A 107 -38.89 -19.82 21.95
N GLU A 108 -38.23 -20.95 22.14
CA GLU A 108 -38.34 -21.83 23.32
C GLU A 108 -37.83 -21.16 24.59
N ARG A 109 -36.63 -20.55 24.56
CA ARG A 109 -36.11 -19.81 25.73
C ARG A 109 -36.99 -18.60 26.06
N TRP A 110 -37.56 -17.95 25.06
CA TRP A 110 -38.51 -16.86 25.27
C TRP A 110 -39.85 -17.34 25.87
N ARG A 111 -40.36 -18.51 25.46
CA ARG A 111 -41.49 -19.18 26.13
C ARG A 111 -41.17 -19.56 27.57
N LYS A 112 -40.03 -20.22 27.82
CA LYS A 112 -39.58 -20.57 29.19
C LYS A 112 -39.32 -19.35 30.08
N ASP A 113 -38.86 -18.25 29.53
CA ASP A 113 -38.76 -16.97 30.27
C ASP A 113 -40.14 -16.37 30.60
N ILE A 114 -41.21 -16.71 29.87
CA ILE A 114 -42.60 -16.31 30.20
C ILE A 114 -43.20 -17.27 31.23
N GLU A 115 -43.08 -18.58 31.01
CA GLU A 115 -43.51 -19.63 31.94
C GLU A 115 -42.87 -19.47 33.34
N THR A 116 -41.61 -19.02 33.40
CA THR A 116 -40.89 -18.71 34.66
C THR A 116 -41.03 -17.26 35.12
N GLY A 117 -41.96 -16.49 34.56
CA GLY A 117 -42.28 -15.11 34.98
C GLY A 117 -41.21 -14.05 34.73
N LYS A 118 -40.04 -14.40 34.19
CA LYS A 118 -38.93 -13.48 33.87
C LYS A 118 -39.25 -12.47 32.77
N LYS A 119 -40.25 -12.77 31.93
CA LYS A 119 -40.81 -11.90 30.89
C LYS A 119 -42.33 -11.98 30.95
N LYS A 120 -43.01 -10.84 30.89
CA LYS A 120 -44.47 -10.78 30.72
C LYS A 120 -44.81 -10.61 29.24
N THR A 121 -45.88 -11.26 28.78
CA THR A 121 -46.43 -11.01 27.43
C THR A 121 -47.13 -9.65 27.39
N GLN A 122 -47.39 -9.10 26.20
CA GLN A 122 -47.87 -7.71 26.10
C GLN A 122 -49.25 -7.47 26.73
N LYS A 123 -50.08 -8.52 26.88
CA LYS A 123 -51.38 -8.47 27.57
C LYS A 123 -51.23 -8.39 29.10
N ASP A 124 -50.20 -9.01 29.65
CA ASP A 124 -50.00 -9.24 31.09
C ASP A 124 -49.07 -8.18 31.74
N LEU A 125 -48.55 -7.26 30.93
CA LEU A 125 -47.92 -6.03 31.39
C LEU A 125 -48.99 -5.07 31.91
N SER A 126 -48.81 -4.52 33.12
CA SER A 126 -49.70 -3.49 33.65
C SER A 126 -49.66 -2.23 32.76
N ALA A 127 -50.69 -1.38 32.84
CA ALA A 127 -50.77 -0.15 32.04
C ALA A 127 -49.51 0.75 32.17
N ARG A 128 -48.88 0.77 33.36
CA ARG A 128 -47.61 1.47 33.61
C ARG A 128 -46.44 0.81 32.87
N GLU A 129 -46.33 -0.51 32.90
CA GLU A 129 -45.30 -1.28 32.19
C GLU A 129 -45.46 -1.16 30.67
N GLN A 130 -46.69 -1.27 30.15
CA GLN A 130 -47.00 -1.04 28.72
C GLN A 130 -46.60 0.37 28.27
N ARG A 131 -46.87 1.40 29.06
CA ARG A 131 -46.49 2.80 28.77
C ARG A 131 -44.96 2.95 28.69
N VAL A 132 -44.22 2.28 29.58
CA VAL A 132 -42.74 2.21 29.52
C VAL A 132 -42.24 1.42 28.31
N GLN A 133 -42.87 0.30 27.94
CA GLN A 133 -42.51 -0.49 26.77
C GLN A 133 -42.70 0.30 25.47
N ARG A 134 -43.85 0.97 25.31
CA ARG A 134 -44.15 1.87 24.18
C ARG A 134 -43.16 3.06 24.13
N LYS A 135 -42.74 3.61 25.28
CA LYS A 135 -41.69 4.64 25.37
C LYS A 135 -40.33 4.11 24.89
N LYS A 136 -39.87 2.95 25.37
CA LYS A 136 -38.61 2.30 24.93
C LYS A 136 -38.61 2.00 23.42
N GLN A 137 -39.74 1.53 22.86
CA GLN A 137 -39.88 1.31 21.41
C GLN A 137 -39.78 2.61 20.60
N ARG A 138 -40.46 3.68 21.04
CA ARG A 138 -40.34 5.03 20.43
C ARG A 138 -38.91 5.56 20.50
N GLU A 139 -38.24 5.41 21.64
CA GLU A 139 -36.83 5.81 21.83
C GLU A 139 -35.87 5.00 20.93
N ALA A 140 -36.08 3.69 20.79
CA ALA A 140 -35.28 2.85 19.88
C ALA A 140 -35.49 3.23 18.41
N GLY A 141 -36.73 3.50 17.99
CA GLY A 141 -37.05 4.02 16.66
C GLY A 141 -36.41 5.38 16.40
N MET A 142 -36.45 6.28 17.39
CA MET A 142 -35.78 7.59 17.34
C MET A 142 -34.25 7.45 17.27
N LYS A 143 -33.63 6.53 18.01
CA LYS A 143 -32.19 6.22 17.89
C LYS A 143 -31.83 5.71 16.48
N ARG A 144 -32.61 4.78 15.91
CA ARG A 144 -32.42 4.30 14.52
C ARG A 144 -32.53 5.44 13.50
N ARG A 145 -33.56 6.29 13.59
CA ARG A 145 -33.74 7.47 12.72
C ARG A 145 -32.60 8.49 12.86
N ARG A 146 -32.14 8.77 14.09
CA ARG A 146 -30.98 9.65 14.35
C ARG A 146 -29.69 9.09 13.77
N ALA A 147 -29.43 7.80 13.92
CA ALA A 147 -28.24 7.13 13.34
C ALA A 147 -28.25 7.18 11.80
N ALA A 148 -29.40 6.94 11.17
CA ALA A 148 -29.55 7.08 9.72
C ALA A 148 -29.28 8.53 9.25
N LYS A 149 -29.88 9.53 9.91
CA LYS A 149 -29.66 10.95 9.59
C LYS A 149 -28.18 11.35 9.76
N ALA A 150 -27.51 10.87 10.82
CA ALA A 150 -26.09 11.09 11.06
C ALA A 150 -25.19 10.45 9.97
N LYS A 151 -25.52 9.23 9.51
CA LYS A 151 -24.82 8.57 8.39
C LYS A 151 -24.91 9.40 7.10
N SER A 152 -26.10 9.92 6.78
CA SER A 152 -26.28 10.81 5.62
C SER A 152 -25.55 12.15 5.77
N ALA A 153 -25.57 12.77 6.95
CA ALA A 153 -24.83 14.01 7.21
C ALA A 153 -23.31 13.85 7.10
N ARG A 154 -22.75 12.74 7.63
CA ARG A 154 -21.33 12.38 7.45
C ARG A 154 -20.97 12.21 5.96
N LYS A 155 -21.86 11.65 5.14
CA LYS A 155 -21.67 11.51 3.67
C LYS A 155 -21.67 12.88 2.95
N LEU A 156 -22.52 13.81 3.37
CA LEU A 156 -22.64 15.15 2.77
C LEU A 156 -21.38 15.99 3.01
N LEU A 157 -20.91 16.08 4.27
CA LEU A 157 -19.64 16.76 4.62
C LEU A 157 -18.44 16.24 3.82
N LEU A 158 -18.36 14.93 3.60
CA LEU A 158 -17.28 14.31 2.82
C LEU A 158 -17.30 14.74 1.33
N LEU A 159 -18.48 15.04 0.77
CA LEU A 159 -18.63 15.51 -0.61
C LEU A 159 -18.29 17.01 -0.73
N GLU A 160 -18.69 17.82 0.24
CA GLU A 160 -18.31 19.24 0.32
C GLU A 160 -16.79 19.42 0.41
N GLU A 161 -16.11 18.61 1.23
CA GLU A 161 -14.66 18.67 1.38
C GLU A 161 -13.93 18.26 0.09
N LYS A 162 -14.45 17.26 -0.64
CA LYS A 162 -13.96 16.89 -1.99
C LYS A 162 -14.14 18.04 -2.98
N MET A 163 -15.30 18.70 -3.00
CA MET A 163 -15.55 19.88 -3.85
C MET A 163 -14.59 21.04 -3.54
N LYS A 164 -14.32 21.29 -2.25
CA LYS A 164 -13.33 22.31 -1.82
C LYS A 164 -11.92 21.97 -2.29
N LYS A 165 -11.50 20.70 -2.18
CA LYS A 165 -10.21 20.18 -2.69
C LYS A 165 -10.09 20.21 -4.22
N ALA A 166 -11.20 20.10 -4.95
CA ALA A 166 -11.21 20.28 -6.41
C ALA A 166 -10.99 21.74 -6.81
N LYS A 167 -11.72 22.68 -6.20
CA LYS A 167 -11.60 24.13 -6.49
C LYS A 167 -10.19 24.67 -6.26
N THR A 168 -9.49 24.24 -5.20
CA THR A 168 -8.10 24.70 -4.94
C THR A 168 -7.09 24.16 -5.93
N ARG A 169 -7.27 22.93 -6.46
CA ARG A 169 -6.41 22.36 -7.51
C ARG A 169 -6.48 23.16 -8.81
N ILE A 170 -7.69 23.54 -9.25
CA ILE A 170 -7.91 24.35 -10.46
C ILE A 170 -7.12 25.68 -10.37
N GLU A 171 -7.21 26.36 -9.23
CA GLU A 171 -6.53 27.63 -9.00
C GLU A 171 -4.99 27.51 -8.94
N MET A 172 -4.47 26.39 -8.41
CA MET A 172 -3.03 26.09 -8.49
C MET A 172 -2.53 25.92 -9.92
N TYR A 173 -3.31 25.26 -10.79
CA TYR A 173 -2.92 25.06 -12.19
C TYR A 173 -2.93 26.36 -13.00
N LYS A 174 -3.95 27.22 -12.83
CA LYS A 174 -3.97 28.58 -13.42
C LYS A 174 -2.68 29.36 -13.08
N LYS A 175 -2.31 29.39 -11.79
CA LYS A 175 -1.09 30.06 -11.30
C LYS A 175 0.23 29.39 -11.70
N ARG A 176 0.21 28.15 -12.21
CA ARG A 176 1.38 27.48 -12.80
C ARG A 176 1.57 27.88 -14.26
N ILE A 177 0.50 27.90 -15.04
CA ILE A 177 0.51 28.33 -16.45
C ILE A 177 1.06 29.77 -16.56
N GLN A 178 0.54 30.69 -15.74
CA GLN A 178 0.96 32.10 -15.69
C GLN A 178 2.47 32.33 -15.41
N ARG A 179 3.20 31.33 -14.90
CA ARG A 179 4.65 31.42 -14.62
C ARG A 179 5.53 30.91 -15.75
N LEU A 180 4.98 30.06 -16.63
CA LEU A 180 5.70 29.50 -17.77
C LEU A 180 5.70 30.46 -18.98
N THR A 181 4.82 31.46 -18.97
CA THR A 181 4.57 32.39 -20.07
C THR A 181 5.23 33.78 -19.90
N ASN A 182 6.25 33.95 -19.04
CA ASN A 182 6.74 35.28 -18.64
C ASN A 182 8.28 35.34 -18.42
N ASN A 183 8.98 36.19 -19.19
CA ASN A 183 10.42 36.03 -19.51
C ASN A 183 11.41 37.06 -18.91
N ASN A 184 11.00 38.00 -18.05
CA ASN A 184 11.84 39.17 -17.68
C ASN A 184 12.80 38.97 -16.46
N PRO A 185 14.13 39.29 -16.56
CA PRO A 185 15.13 39.07 -15.50
C PRO A 185 15.25 40.19 -14.43
N SER A 186 16.01 39.95 -13.34
CA SER A 186 15.94 40.73 -12.09
C SER A 186 17.15 41.63 -11.72
N PRO A 187 16.98 42.68 -10.87
CA PRO A 187 18.00 43.71 -10.63
C PRO A 187 19.31 43.30 -9.92
N ARG A 188 19.35 42.19 -9.15
CA ARG A 188 20.60 41.79 -8.45
C ARG A 188 21.71 41.37 -9.44
N THR A 189 21.33 40.95 -10.65
CA THR A 189 22.24 40.32 -11.61
C THR A 189 23.06 41.32 -12.42
N LYS A 190 22.56 42.56 -12.63
CA LYS A 190 23.22 43.57 -13.50
C LYS A 190 24.57 44.08 -12.94
N VAL A 191 24.63 44.41 -11.64
CA VAL A 191 25.77 45.13 -11.04
C VAL A 191 27.09 44.34 -11.09
N ASN A 192 27.05 43.01 -11.01
CA ASN A 192 28.26 42.17 -10.98
C ASN A 192 29.02 42.09 -12.32
N LYS A 193 28.41 42.45 -13.46
CA LYS A 193 29.11 42.42 -14.77
C LYS A 193 30.11 43.58 -14.92
N LEU A 194 29.73 44.80 -14.57
CA LEU A 194 30.50 46.03 -14.88
C LEU A 194 31.89 46.08 -14.22
N VAL A 195 32.03 45.60 -12.99
CA VAL A 195 33.26 45.77 -12.19
C VAL A 195 34.40 44.84 -12.63
N ARG A 196 34.15 43.88 -13.54
CA ARG A 196 35.19 42.99 -14.11
C ARG A 196 35.85 43.53 -15.38
N HIS A 197 35.36 44.63 -15.97
CA HIS A 197 35.68 44.98 -17.37
C HIS A 197 35.84 46.48 -17.66
N LEU A 198 36.06 47.36 -16.67
CA LEU A 198 36.22 48.81 -16.89
C LEU A 198 37.35 49.45 -16.06
N SER A 199 37.93 50.54 -16.57
CA SER A 199 39.04 51.30 -16.00
C SER A 199 38.62 52.35 -14.94
N ALA A 200 39.62 52.93 -14.25
CA ALA A 200 39.42 53.75 -13.05
C ALA A 200 38.68 55.09 -13.30
N ILE A 201 38.93 55.77 -14.41
CA ILE A 201 38.41 57.14 -14.67
C ILE A 201 36.88 57.13 -14.77
N SER A 202 36.33 56.24 -15.59
CA SER A 202 34.87 56.08 -15.78
C SER A 202 34.13 55.74 -14.48
N LEU A 203 34.83 55.13 -13.51
CA LEU A 203 34.26 54.65 -12.25
C LEU A 203 33.96 55.78 -11.25
N LYS A 204 34.76 56.87 -11.26
CA LYS A 204 34.44 58.12 -10.55
C LYS A 204 33.18 58.78 -11.14
N ARG A 205 33.10 58.90 -12.47
CA ARG A 205 32.01 59.59 -13.19
C ARG A 205 30.62 59.00 -12.89
N THR A 206 30.45 57.68 -12.81
CA THR A 206 29.12 57.06 -12.55
C THR A 206 28.57 57.28 -11.13
N LEU A 207 29.42 57.57 -10.15
CA LEU A 207 28.97 57.83 -8.78
C LEU A 207 28.35 59.22 -8.65
N LEU A 208 28.95 60.22 -9.30
CA LEU A 208 28.49 61.62 -9.29
C LEU A 208 27.03 61.77 -9.81
N PHE A 209 26.69 61.00 -10.86
CA PHE A 209 25.34 60.98 -11.45
C PHE A 209 24.24 60.59 -10.46
N HIS A 210 24.51 59.63 -9.58
CA HIS A 210 23.49 59.07 -8.68
C HIS A 210 23.14 60.01 -7.51
N SER A 211 24.07 60.88 -7.08
CA SER A 211 23.78 61.92 -6.08
C SER A 211 22.94 63.06 -6.66
N ALA A 212 23.24 63.50 -7.89
CA ALA A 212 22.54 64.62 -8.54
C ALA A 212 21.04 64.32 -8.76
N VAL A 213 20.69 63.10 -9.17
CA VAL A 213 19.29 62.70 -9.42
C VAL A 213 18.44 62.72 -8.14
N VAL A 214 19.01 62.49 -6.97
CA VAL A 214 18.27 62.42 -5.69
C VAL A 214 17.77 63.81 -5.27
N GLU A 215 18.65 64.80 -5.24
CA GLU A 215 18.26 66.18 -4.88
C GLU A 215 17.31 66.80 -5.92
N GLY A 216 17.48 66.49 -7.21
CA GLY A 216 16.55 66.92 -8.26
C GLY A 216 15.12 66.39 -8.09
N VAL A 217 14.93 65.20 -7.51
CA VAL A 217 13.60 64.66 -7.16
C VAL A 217 13.06 65.29 -5.88
N ARG A 218 13.91 65.53 -4.88
CA ARG A 218 13.57 66.19 -3.61
C ARG A 218 13.04 67.60 -3.83
N ALA A 219 13.74 68.41 -4.63
CA ALA A 219 13.31 69.76 -5.00
C ALA A 219 11.96 69.78 -5.74
N LYS A 220 11.74 68.85 -6.68
CA LYS A 220 10.45 68.70 -7.39
C LYS A 220 9.30 68.29 -6.45
N TYR A 221 9.56 67.51 -5.41
CA TYR A 221 8.54 67.18 -4.40
C TYR A 221 8.17 68.38 -3.53
N ALA A 222 9.15 69.16 -3.09
CA ALA A 222 8.90 70.36 -2.27
C ALA A 222 8.08 71.41 -3.05
N ASN A 223 8.54 71.77 -4.25
CA ASN A 223 8.02 72.90 -5.04
C ASN A 223 6.71 72.59 -5.78
N ALA A 224 6.22 71.35 -5.76
CA ALA A 224 4.96 70.97 -6.39
C ALA A 224 3.74 71.65 -5.73
N LYS A 225 3.05 72.53 -6.46
CA LYS A 225 1.86 73.25 -5.96
C LYS A 225 0.62 72.36 -5.86
N ARG A 226 0.38 71.45 -6.82
CA ARG A 226 -0.80 70.56 -6.82
C ARG A 226 -0.57 69.30 -5.99
N GLN A 227 -1.60 68.88 -5.26
CA GLN A 227 -1.58 67.66 -4.45
C GLN A 227 -1.55 66.36 -5.29
N SER A 228 -1.94 66.42 -6.57
CA SER A 228 -1.75 65.36 -7.57
C SER A 228 -0.27 65.01 -7.76
N ASP A 229 0.57 66.04 -7.87
CA ASP A 229 1.95 65.89 -8.32
C ASP A 229 2.81 65.37 -7.16
N LYS A 230 2.50 65.83 -5.93
CA LYS A 230 2.98 65.26 -4.67
C LYS A 230 2.56 63.79 -4.50
N GLN A 231 1.33 63.42 -4.87
CA GLN A 231 0.90 62.01 -4.88
C GLN A 231 1.70 61.16 -5.89
N ILE A 232 1.94 61.66 -7.09
CA ILE A 232 2.72 60.97 -8.12
C ILE A 232 4.16 60.75 -7.62
N ILE A 233 4.84 61.80 -7.17
CA ILE A 233 6.27 61.75 -6.77
C ILE A 233 6.50 60.91 -5.50
N ALA A 234 5.73 61.13 -4.43
CA ALA A 234 5.80 60.29 -3.23
C ALA A 234 5.43 58.83 -3.56
N GLY A 235 4.54 58.65 -4.53
CA GLY A 235 4.23 57.38 -5.14
C GLY A 235 5.44 56.61 -5.69
N ILE A 236 6.21 57.24 -6.60
CA ILE A 236 7.38 56.62 -7.25
C ILE A 236 8.36 56.04 -6.19
N ALA A 237 8.48 56.70 -5.05
CA ALA A 237 9.34 56.29 -3.94
C ALA A 237 8.72 55.26 -2.96
N THR A 238 7.41 55.03 -2.97
CA THR A 238 6.70 54.14 -2.01
C THR A 238 6.32 52.75 -2.56
N ASN A 239 6.92 52.39 -3.69
CA ASN A 239 6.51 51.28 -4.54
C ASN A 239 6.74 49.83 -4.04
N LYS A 240 6.08 48.88 -4.70
CA LYS A 240 6.12 47.44 -4.40
C LYS A 240 7.49 46.75 -4.55
N ILE A 241 8.51 47.37 -5.17
CA ILE A 241 9.89 46.84 -5.22
C ILE A 241 10.71 47.29 -3.99
N LEU A 242 10.64 48.56 -3.60
CA LEU A 242 11.34 49.06 -2.40
C LEU A 242 10.79 48.38 -1.14
N LYS A 243 9.47 48.16 -1.09
CA LYS A 243 8.75 47.35 -0.08
C LYS A 243 9.26 45.90 -0.01
N LYS A 244 9.70 45.31 -1.15
CA LYS A 244 10.25 43.93 -1.24
C LYS A 244 11.68 43.80 -0.71
N TYR A 245 12.47 44.88 -0.68
CA TYR A 245 13.86 44.89 -0.18
C TYR A 245 14.08 45.62 1.15
N ARG A 246 13.01 46.10 1.80
CA ARG A 246 13.02 46.81 3.10
C ARG A 246 13.89 48.09 3.12
N MET A 247 13.75 48.95 2.11
CA MET A 247 14.55 50.18 1.94
C MET A 247 13.81 51.49 2.31
N GLN A 248 12.67 51.42 3.02
CA GLN A 248 11.73 52.55 3.10
C GLN A 248 12.18 53.69 4.04
N LYS A 249 12.70 53.40 5.24
CA LYS A 249 13.05 54.45 6.22
C LYS A 249 14.14 55.42 5.73
N LEU A 250 15.16 54.90 5.04
CA LEU A 250 16.24 55.73 4.48
C LEU A 250 15.78 56.56 3.26
N ALA A 251 14.61 56.23 2.66
CA ALA A 251 13.98 57.08 1.67
C ALA A 251 13.16 58.22 2.32
N GLU A 252 12.58 57.99 3.50
CA GLU A 252 11.88 59.02 4.30
C GLU A 252 12.87 60.12 4.75
N GLU A 253 14.02 59.71 5.31
CA GLU A 253 15.10 60.60 5.79
C GLU A 253 15.70 61.49 4.68
N VAL A 254 15.72 61.02 3.42
CA VAL A 254 16.36 61.72 2.30
C VAL A 254 15.38 62.53 1.46
N PHE A 255 14.15 62.04 1.23
CA PHE A 255 13.16 62.73 0.39
C PHE A 255 12.14 63.57 1.17
N GLY A 256 12.06 63.47 2.50
CA GLY A 256 11.30 64.40 3.34
C GLY A 256 9.77 64.23 3.34
N PHE A 257 9.25 63.04 3.07
CA PHE A 257 7.80 62.73 3.13
C PHE A 257 7.44 61.72 4.22
N SER A 258 6.23 61.85 4.79
CA SER A 258 5.69 60.89 5.76
C SER A 258 4.92 59.77 5.06
N THR A 259 5.43 58.53 5.14
CA THR A 259 4.75 57.35 4.58
C THR A 259 3.47 56.95 5.34
N ARG A 260 3.30 57.42 6.59
CA ARG A 260 2.10 57.16 7.41
C ARG A 260 0.84 57.78 6.79
N ARG A 261 0.99 58.91 6.08
CA ARG A 261 -0.08 59.65 5.37
C ARG A 261 -0.58 58.95 4.08
N TRP A 262 0.17 57.98 3.55
CA TRP A 262 -0.06 57.41 2.21
C TRP A 262 -0.25 55.88 2.19
N LYS A 263 -0.62 55.27 3.33
CA LYS A 263 -0.69 53.80 3.47
C LYS A 263 -1.71 53.09 2.56
N GLU A 264 -2.78 53.77 2.16
CA GLU A 264 -4.00 53.13 1.62
C GLU A 264 -4.23 53.34 0.11
N ARG A 265 -3.42 54.18 -0.55
CA ARG A 265 -3.54 54.44 -2.00
C ARG A 265 -2.48 53.62 -2.76
N GLU A 266 -2.88 52.62 -3.53
CA GLU A 266 -1.94 51.75 -4.26
C GLU A 266 -1.40 52.38 -5.56
N ASN A 267 -0.08 52.25 -5.78
CA ASN A 267 0.70 52.47 -7.02
C ASN A 267 0.77 53.89 -7.62
N PRO A 268 1.99 54.46 -7.65
CA PRO A 268 2.76 54.67 -8.92
C PRO A 268 4.29 54.28 -8.87
N CYS A 269 4.89 53.82 -9.99
CA CYS A 269 6.35 53.82 -10.44
C CYS A 269 7.54 53.24 -9.55
N LYS A 270 8.81 52.96 -10.03
CA LYS A 270 9.85 52.03 -9.38
C LYS A 270 11.41 52.11 -9.76
N TYR A 271 12.47 51.98 -8.85
CA TYR A 271 13.94 51.45 -8.95
C TYR A 271 14.90 51.75 -7.68
N GLU A 272 16.25 51.52 -7.39
CA GLU A 272 17.48 50.65 -7.75
C GLU A 272 18.64 50.35 -6.63
N ARG A 273 20.03 50.54 -6.80
CA ARG A 273 21.21 49.81 -6.09
C ARG A 273 22.65 50.50 -5.81
N LYS A 274 23.73 49.78 -5.27
CA LYS A 274 25.10 50.28 -4.71
C LYS A 274 26.43 49.35 -4.79
N LYS A 275 27.65 49.73 -4.22
CA LYS A 275 29.13 49.28 -4.44
C LYS A 275 30.01 48.61 -3.24
N HIS A 276 31.39 48.72 -3.13
CA HIS A 276 32.39 47.83 -2.33
C HIS A 276 33.69 48.44 -1.55
N GLU A 277 34.92 47.78 -1.42
CA GLU A 277 35.96 47.85 -0.26
C GLU A 277 37.52 47.54 -0.52
N GLY A 278 38.48 47.57 0.48
CA GLY A 278 39.98 47.31 0.35
C GLY A 278 40.92 46.87 1.58
N VAL A 279 42.27 46.92 1.40
CA VAL A 279 43.49 46.56 2.25
C VAL A 279 43.54 45.26 3.09
N GLY A 280 42.83 45.15 4.23
CA GLY A 280 42.98 44.00 5.18
C GLY A 280 42.69 42.62 4.55
N ALA A 281 42.20 42.66 3.32
CA ALA A 281 42.20 41.60 2.33
C ALA A 281 43.50 40.78 2.22
N LYS A 282 44.73 41.32 2.24
CA LYS A 282 45.92 40.53 1.81
C LYS A 282 46.22 39.33 2.72
N LEU A 283 46.44 39.55 4.03
CA LEU A 283 46.64 38.45 5.00
C LEU A 283 45.40 37.56 5.15
N ARG A 284 44.21 38.17 5.15
CA ARG A 284 42.93 37.43 5.10
C ARG A 284 42.84 36.52 3.87
N SER A 285 43.37 36.95 2.71
CA SER A 285 43.34 36.19 1.46
C SER A 285 44.21 34.95 1.54
N THR A 286 45.38 35.02 2.19
CA THR A 286 46.29 33.87 2.37
C THR A 286 45.67 32.79 3.27
N VAL A 287 45.09 33.17 4.40
CA VAL A 287 44.35 32.22 5.26
C VAL A 287 43.05 31.75 4.58
N THR A 288 42.41 32.61 3.78
CA THR A 288 41.24 32.23 2.97
C THR A 288 41.61 31.24 1.87
N SER A 289 42.76 31.35 1.19
CA SER A 289 43.18 30.41 0.15
C SER A 289 43.52 29.04 0.73
N PHE A 290 44.17 28.97 1.90
CA PHE A 290 44.36 27.72 2.63
C PHE A 290 43.00 27.03 2.89
N PHE A 291 42.04 27.73 3.49
CA PHE A 291 40.70 27.19 3.73
C PHE A 291 39.87 26.88 2.47
N LEU A 292 40.30 27.33 1.28
CA LEU A 292 39.62 27.09 -0.01
C LEU A 292 40.26 25.96 -0.84
N ARG A 293 41.32 25.31 -0.36
CA ARG A 293 41.83 24.07 -0.95
C ARG A 293 40.91 22.88 -0.63
N ASP A 294 40.81 21.95 -1.56
CA ASP A 294 39.88 20.82 -1.46
C ASP A 294 40.34 19.71 -0.48
N ASP A 295 41.63 19.69 -0.10
CA ASP A 295 42.16 18.84 1.00
C ASP A 295 41.80 19.39 2.39
N VAL A 296 41.73 20.72 2.55
CA VAL A 296 41.42 21.42 3.81
C VAL A 296 39.90 21.55 4.04
N SER A 297 39.10 21.66 2.98
CA SER A 297 37.64 21.59 3.08
C SER A 297 36.99 21.16 1.78
N ARG A 298 35.95 20.31 1.83
CA ARG A 298 35.20 19.87 0.64
C ARG A 298 33.98 20.74 0.35
N PHE A 299 33.60 20.93 -0.91
CA PHE A 299 32.30 21.52 -1.26
C PHE A 299 31.14 20.58 -0.91
N THR A 300 30.00 21.13 -0.47
CA THR A 300 28.75 20.37 -0.41
C THR A 300 28.11 20.25 -1.79
N THR A 301 27.65 19.05 -2.18
CA THR A 301 26.97 18.78 -3.47
C THR A 301 25.72 19.66 -3.69
N GLY A 302 24.97 19.93 -2.62
CA GLY A 302 23.75 20.72 -2.68
C GLY A 302 23.99 22.21 -2.91
N LYS A 303 23.76 22.72 -4.14
CA LYS A 303 23.78 24.17 -4.49
C LYS A 303 22.86 25.07 -3.63
N LYS A 304 21.96 24.48 -2.82
CA LYS A 304 21.11 25.16 -1.81
C LYS A 304 21.74 25.23 -0.41
N GLN A 305 22.71 24.38 -0.07
CA GLN A 305 23.41 24.40 1.21
C GLN A 305 24.42 25.55 1.22
N THR A 306 24.06 26.62 1.92
CA THR A 306 24.72 27.92 1.79
C THR A 306 24.67 28.68 3.11
N VAL A 307 25.80 29.27 3.52
CA VAL A 307 25.85 30.15 4.69
C VAL A 307 25.68 31.61 4.23
N THR A 308 24.97 32.41 5.02
CA THR A 308 24.78 33.85 4.76
C THR A 308 25.21 34.66 5.98
N ARG A 309 26.23 35.52 5.83
CA ARG A 309 26.71 36.46 6.85
C ARG A 309 26.95 37.81 6.16
N GLN A 310 26.65 38.93 6.83
CA GLN A 310 26.75 40.28 6.25
C GLN A 310 26.14 40.40 4.82
N LYS A 311 24.96 39.80 4.60
CA LYS A 311 24.21 39.76 3.31
C LYS A 311 24.93 39.09 2.12
N LYS A 312 26.18 38.64 2.28
CA LYS A 312 26.93 37.80 1.32
C LYS A 312 26.53 36.33 1.54
N LYS A 313 26.10 35.63 0.49
CA LYS A 313 25.64 34.23 0.51
C LYS A 313 26.63 33.36 -0.27
N ARG A 314 27.18 32.32 0.35
CA ARG A 314 28.22 31.44 -0.22
C ARG A 314 27.82 29.98 0.01
N GLN A 315 28.20 29.08 -0.92
CA GLN A 315 28.01 27.64 -0.77
C GLN A 315 28.82 27.13 0.43
N LYS A 316 28.25 26.19 1.18
CA LYS A 316 28.91 25.61 2.35
C LYS A 316 30.11 24.78 1.87
N ARG A 317 31.27 24.99 2.51
CA ARG A 317 32.39 24.04 2.48
C ARG A 317 32.49 23.40 3.85
N LEU A 318 32.74 22.11 3.89
CA LEU A 318 32.86 21.32 5.11
C LEU A 318 34.34 21.07 5.35
N LEU A 319 34.83 21.45 6.54
CA LEU A 319 36.18 21.10 6.98
C LEU A 319 36.35 19.57 6.94
N THR A 320 37.48 19.11 6.41
CA THR A 320 37.85 17.69 6.34
C THR A 320 38.32 17.18 7.70
N ASP A 321 39.10 17.99 8.42
CA ASP A 321 39.65 17.70 9.75
C ASP A 321 39.36 18.83 10.76
N THR A 322 39.78 18.65 12.02
CA THR A 322 39.65 19.62 13.10
C THR A 322 40.44 20.89 12.83
N LEU A 323 39.96 22.03 13.34
CA LEU A 323 40.65 23.31 13.18
C LEU A 323 42.04 23.34 13.85
N LYS A 324 42.29 22.50 14.86
CA LYS A 324 43.60 22.44 15.55
C LYS A 324 44.64 21.75 14.67
N ASN A 325 44.29 20.61 14.06
CA ASN A 325 45.14 19.90 13.11
C ASN A 325 45.40 20.73 11.85
N LEU A 326 44.36 21.36 11.29
CA LEU A 326 44.49 22.24 10.12
C LEU A 326 45.33 23.50 10.41
N TYR A 327 45.36 23.98 11.65
CA TYR A 327 46.26 25.05 12.09
C TYR A 327 47.72 24.57 12.19
N LEU A 328 47.97 23.38 12.72
CA LEU A 328 49.30 22.76 12.71
C LEU A 328 49.81 22.54 11.28
N LYS A 329 48.94 22.05 10.37
CA LYS A 329 49.26 21.93 8.94
C LYS A 329 49.58 23.29 8.30
N PHE A 330 48.81 24.34 8.59
CA PHE A 330 49.08 25.70 8.11
C PHE A 330 50.45 26.23 8.59
N LEU A 331 50.82 25.98 9.85
CA LEU A 331 52.13 26.40 10.37
C LEU A 331 53.29 25.59 9.78
N ALA A 332 53.11 24.29 9.54
CA ALA A 332 54.11 23.45 8.88
C ALA A 332 54.36 23.87 7.41
N GLU A 333 53.32 24.29 6.69
CA GLU A 333 53.43 24.83 5.33
C GLU A 333 53.99 26.26 5.27
N HIS A 334 53.88 27.02 6.37
CA HIS A 334 54.25 28.44 6.43
C HIS A 334 55.03 28.79 7.72
N PRO A 335 56.23 28.21 7.94
CA PRO A 335 57.01 28.41 9.18
C PRO A 335 57.35 29.88 9.46
N ASN A 336 57.45 30.71 8.42
CA ASN A 336 57.76 32.14 8.54
C ASN A 336 56.57 33.01 9.00
N LEU A 337 55.35 32.46 9.08
CA LEU A 337 54.12 33.21 9.43
C LEU A 337 53.71 32.97 10.89
N ARG A 338 54.12 33.88 11.79
CA ARG A 338 53.63 33.93 13.18
C ARG A 338 52.15 34.34 13.24
N LEU A 339 51.26 33.35 13.12
CA LEU A 339 49.80 33.50 13.19
C LEU A 339 49.27 32.78 14.45
N SER A 340 48.46 33.44 15.27
CA SER A 340 47.81 32.78 16.41
C SER A 340 46.57 31.98 16.00
N PHE A 341 46.27 30.91 16.74
CA PHE A 341 45.09 30.05 16.50
C PHE A 341 43.76 30.85 16.47
N SER A 342 43.64 31.86 17.33
CA SER A 342 42.49 32.78 17.37
C SER A 342 42.38 33.64 16.11
N LEU A 343 43.51 34.10 15.56
CA LEU A 343 43.54 34.90 14.34
C LEU A 343 43.28 34.04 13.09
N PHE A 344 43.83 32.83 13.05
CA PHE A 344 43.47 31.80 12.06
C PHE A 344 41.97 31.49 12.06
N CYS A 345 41.38 31.27 13.25
CA CYS A 345 39.95 30.97 13.40
C CYS A 345 39.01 32.13 13.04
N THR A 346 39.46 33.39 13.15
CA THR A 346 38.67 34.58 12.78
C THR A 346 38.86 35.01 11.32
N PHE A 347 40.00 34.71 10.70
CA PHE A 347 40.20 34.86 9.25
C PHE A 347 39.55 33.75 8.42
N ARG A 348 39.24 32.59 9.02
CA ARG A 348 38.45 31.52 8.39
C ARG A 348 37.17 32.07 7.72
N PRO A 349 36.94 31.80 6.42
CA PRO A 349 35.73 32.23 5.73
C PRO A 349 34.47 31.66 6.40
N TYR A 350 33.46 32.50 6.65
CA TYR A 350 32.27 32.11 7.42
C TYR A 350 31.41 31.00 6.78
N TRP A 351 31.68 30.62 5.53
CA TRP A 351 31.01 29.53 4.81
C TRP A 351 31.79 28.21 4.84
N VAL A 352 33.00 28.21 5.41
CA VAL A 352 33.80 27.02 5.74
C VAL A 352 33.44 26.61 7.16
N VAL A 353 32.68 25.53 7.31
CA VAL A 353 32.01 25.12 8.57
C VAL A 353 32.45 23.71 8.96
N ARG A 354 32.42 23.39 10.26
CA ARG A 354 32.54 21.99 10.72
C ARG A 354 31.31 21.19 10.22
N PRO A 355 31.46 19.93 9.80
CA PRO A 355 30.33 19.08 9.45
C PRO A 355 29.50 18.73 10.69
N THR A 356 28.18 18.84 10.57
CA THR A 356 27.20 18.29 11.52
C THR A 356 26.86 16.84 11.17
N LEU A 357 26.10 16.13 12.00
CA LEU A 357 25.65 14.77 11.69
C LEU A 357 24.84 14.70 10.38
N ALA A 358 24.07 15.75 10.04
CA ALA A 358 23.34 15.86 8.78
C ALA A 358 24.18 16.37 7.59
N ASP A 359 25.48 16.65 7.79
CA ASP A 359 26.46 16.93 6.74
C ASP A 359 27.40 15.73 6.46
N ARG A 360 27.22 14.61 7.18
CA ARG A 360 27.78 13.30 6.83
C ARG A 360 26.85 12.70 5.77
N ASP A 361 27.40 12.17 4.68
CA ASP A 361 26.62 11.87 3.47
C ASP A 361 25.75 10.61 3.57
N THR A 362 24.64 10.71 4.29
CA THR A 362 23.43 9.94 4.01
C THR A 362 22.49 10.82 3.17
N CYS A 363 22.50 10.68 1.84
CA CYS A 363 21.56 11.45 1.02
C CYS A 363 20.12 10.96 1.29
N MET A 364 19.28 11.87 1.81
CA MET A 364 17.85 11.86 1.55
C MET A 364 17.57 12.77 0.35
N CYS A 365 17.99 12.29 -0.82
CA CYS A 365 17.82 12.97 -2.09
C CYS A 365 16.97 12.09 -3.00
N LYS A 366 15.95 12.68 -3.64
CA LYS A 366 14.84 11.97 -4.31
C LYS A 366 15.29 10.79 -5.18
N GLN A 367 16.45 10.84 -5.83
CA GLN A 367 16.94 9.72 -6.64
C GLN A 367 17.27 8.48 -5.81
N HIS A 368 18.04 8.59 -4.72
CA HIS A 368 18.35 7.44 -3.85
C HIS A 368 17.20 7.12 -2.87
N ASP A 369 16.43 8.12 -2.41
CA ASP A 369 15.18 7.86 -1.66
C ASP A 369 14.20 7.08 -2.54
N ASN A 370 13.98 7.50 -3.79
CA ASN A 370 13.16 6.73 -4.73
C ASN A 370 13.77 5.37 -5.00
N LEU A 371 15.10 5.22 -5.13
CA LEU A 371 15.71 3.91 -5.31
C LEU A 371 15.43 2.98 -4.12
N GLY A 372 15.52 3.50 -2.88
CA GLY A 372 15.16 2.78 -1.66
C GLY A 372 13.66 2.46 -1.58
N PHE A 373 12.78 3.40 -1.93
CA PHE A 373 11.33 3.17 -1.99
C PHE A 373 10.94 2.20 -3.12
N ILE A 374 11.62 2.25 -4.27
CA ILE A 374 11.43 1.32 -5.39
C ILE A 374 11.91 -0.06 -4.98
N ALA A 375 13.13 -0.22 -4.44
CA ALA A 375 13.62 -1.51 -3.95
C ALA A 375 12.70 -2.10 -2.86
N ARG A 376 12.25 -1.28 -1.91
CA ARG A 376 11.29 -1.70 -0.86
C ARG A 376 9.91 -2.01 -1.43
N LYS A 377 9.50 -1.39 -2.55
CA LYS A 377 8.27 -1.73 -3.27
C LYS A 377 8.40 -2.99 -4.13
N LEU A 378 9.49 -3.18 -4.86
CA LEU A 378 9.80 -4.41 -5.60
C LEU A 378 9.86 -5.62 -4.65
N TYR A 379 10.39 -5.42 -3.44
CA TYR A 379 10.33 -6.43 -2.37
C TYR A 379 8.88 -6.70 -1.89
N GLN A 380 8.09 -5.65 -1.61
CA GLN A 380 6.66 -5.76 -1.26
C GLN A 380 5.75 -6.28 -2.39
N GLN A 381 6.23 -6.26 -3.64
CA GLN A 381 5.56 -6.81 -4.82
C GLN A 381 6.18 -8.16 -5.23
N HIS A 382 7.04 -8.74 -4.38
CA HIS A 382 7.67 -10.05 -4.57
C HIS A 382 8.40 -10.24 -5.92
N VAL A 383 8.88 -9.16 -6.56
CA VAL A 383 9.43 -9.19 -7.93
C VAL A 383 10.67 -10.10 -8.04
N ARG A 384 11.41 -10.33 -6.95
CA ARG A 384 12.49 -11.33 -6.91
C ARG A 384 11.97 -12.78 -6.98
N ARG A 385 10.81 -13.09 -6.38
CA ARG A 385 10.17 -14.42 -6.48
C ARG A 385 9.59 -14.60 -7.89
N HIS A 386 8.89 -13.60 -8.40
CA HIS A 386 8.38 -13.53 -9.77
C HIS A 386 9.48 -13.82 -10.83
N LEU A 387 10.58 -13.05 -10.81
CA LEU A 387 11.73 -13.27 -11.71
C LEU A 387 12.44 -14.61 -11.52
N PHE A 388 12.35 -15.23 -10.35
CA PHE A 388 12.86 -16.58 -10.10
C PHE A 388 11.92 -17.63 -10.68
N ASN A 389 10.63 -17.55 -10.40
CA ASN A 389 9.59 -18.45 -10.90
C ASN A 389 9.61 -18.52 -12.43
N ILE A 390 9.64 -17.37 -13.11
CA ILE A 390 9.78 -17.27 -14.57
C ILE A 390 11.00 -18.05 -15.06
N ARG A 391 12.18 -17.83 -14.47
CA ARG A 391 13.41 -18.52 -14.88
C ARG A 391 13.33 -20.03 -14.68
N GLN A 392 12.71 -20.51 -13.59
CA GLN A 392 12.51 -21.94 -13.36
C GLN A 392 11.50 -22.54 -14.35
N GLN A 393 10.37 -21.88 -14.62
CA GLN A 393 9.35 -22.35 -15.56
C GLN A 393 9.87 -22.43 -16.99
N TYR A 394 10.61 -21.42 -17.46
CA TYR A 394 11.22 -21.45 -18.79
C TYR A 394 12.36 -22.49 -18.89
N ALA A 395 13.10 -22.75 -17.81
CA ALA A 395 14.07 -23.86 -17.76
C ALA A 395 13.37 -25.23 -17.79
N PHE A 396 12.31 -25.41 -16.99
CA PHE A 396 11.49 -26.62 -16.92
C PHE A 396 10.81 -26.94 -18.26
N ALA A 397 10.13 -25.96 -18.86
CA ALA A 397 9.47 -26.10 -20.16
C ALA A 397 10.47 -26.31 -21.32
N ARG A 398 11.75 -25.93 -21.14
CA ARG A 398 12.84 -26.29 -22.07
C ARG A 398 13.33 -27.72 -21.82
N ALA A 399 13.48 -28.14 -20.57
CA ALA A 399 13.89 -29.51 -20.22
C ALA A 399 12.88 -30.55 -20.74
N LEU A 400 11.58 -30.34 -20.51
CA LEU A 400 10.50 -31.18 -21.04
C LEU A 400 10.54 -31.33 -22.57
N LYS A 401 10.97 -30.30 -23.31
CA LYS A 401 11.03 -30.33 -24.78
C LYS A 401 12.33 -30.89 -25.35
N LEU A 402 13.36 -31.08 -24.52
CA LEU A 402 14.64 -31.66 -24.92
C LEU A 402 14.75 -33.15 -24.54
N ASN A 403 14.06 -33.56 -23.47
CA ASN A 403 14.13 -34.89 -22.90
C ASN A 403 12.81 -35.66 -23.05
N LEU A 404 12.02 -35.38 -24.10
CA LEU A 404 10.70 -35.99 -24.30
C LEU A 404 10.84 -37.40 -24.90
N PRO A 405 10.43 -38.47 -24.20
CA PRO A 405 10.43 -39.82 -24.76
C PRO A 405 9.25 -40.01 -25.74
N SER A 406 9.28 -41.09 -26.53
CA SER A 406 8.31 -41.36 -27.60
C SER A 406 6.88 -41.66 -27.13
N ASP A 407 6.70 -41.96 -25.85
CA ASP A 407 5.43 -42.24 -25.16
C ASP A 407 4.88 -41.03 -24.39
N GLU A 408 5.57 -39.88 -24.40
CA GLU A 408 5.08 -38.63 -23.80
C GLU A 408 4.79 -37.55 -24.85
N CYS A 409 3.81 -36.69 -24.55
CA CYS A 409 3.50 -35.50 -25.33
C CYS A 409 3.43 -34.25 -24.45
N VAL A 410 3.83 -33.10 -25.00
CA VAL A 410 3.69 -31.79 -24.35
C VAL A 410 2.78 -30.92 -25.22
N ILE A 411 1.61 -30.55 -24.68
CA ILE A 411 0.68 -29.61 -25.31
C ILE A 411 0.94 -28.22 -24.72
N HIS A 412 1.47 -27.30 -25.54
CA HIS A 412 1.71 -25.91 -25.15
C HIS A 412 0.62 -25.02 -25.78
N VAL A 413 -0.32 -24.57 -24.96
CA VAL A 413 -1.44 -23.69 -25.34
C VAL A 413 -1.39 -22.37 -24.58
N ASP A 414 -2.04 -21.35 -25.14
CA ASP A 414 -2.31 -20.08 -24.45
C ASP A 414 -3.81 -19.75 -24.49
N PHE A 415 -4.25 -18.86 -23.60
CA PHE A 415 -5.65 -18.46 -23.48
C PHE A 415 -6.18 -17.90 -24.80
N ALA A 416 -7.35 -18.41 -25.21
CA ALA A 416 -7.89 -18.14 -26.54
C ALA A 416 -7.98 -16.65 -26.85
N GLU A 417 -7.43 -16.24 -27.98
CA GLU A 417 -7.43 -14.86 -28.44
C GLU A 417 -8.77 -14.48 -29.09
N ASN A 418 -9.06 -13.18 -29.20
CA ASN A 418 -10.14 -12.72 -30.09
C ASN A 418 -9.54 -12.24 -31.42
N TYR A 419 -10.20 -12.56 -32.53
CA TYR A 419 -10.09 -11.85 -33.80
C TYR A 419 -11.37 -11.01 -34.02
N CYS A 420 -11.21 -9.81 -34.59
CA CYS A 420 -12.32 -8.94 -34.93
C CYS A 420 -12.67 -9.17 -36.40
N CYS A 421 -13.91 -9.57 -36.69
CA CYS A 421 -14.39 -9.75 -38.06
C CYS A 421 -14.33 -8.42 -38.83
N LYS A 422 -13.97 -8.46 -40.11
CA LYS A 422 -13.68 -7.29 -40.95
C LYS A 422 -14.20 -7.50 -42.36
N TYR A 423 -14.63 -6.40 -42.97
CA TYR A 423 -14.98 -6.32 -44.38
C TYR A 423 -13.84 -5.64 -45.14
N SER A 424 -13.67 -6.01 -46.40
CA SER A 424 -12.72 -5.40 -47.33
C SER A 424 -13.13 -3.96 -47.70
N SER A 425 -14.44 -3.73 -47.84
CA SER A 425 -15.06 -2.40 -47.94
C SER A 425 -16.14 -2.22 -46.86
N GLU A 426 -15.90 -1.36 -45.87
CA GLU A 426 -16.88 -1.08 -44.81
C GLU A 426 -17.99 -0.14 -45.29
N ILE A 427 -19.24 -0.61 -45.19
CA ILE A 427 -20.42 0.25 -45.37
C ILE A 427 -20.49 1.24 -44.19
N GLN A 428 -20.74 2.52 -44.47
CA GLN A 428 -20.74 3.61 -43.49
C GLN A 428 -21.58 3.34 -42.23
N ALA A 429 -22.69 2.60 -42.35
CA ALA A 429 -23.54 2.21 -41.22
C ALA A 429 -22.84 1.29 -40.19
N VAL A 430 -21.94 0.41 -40.64
CA VAL A 430 -21.16 -0.46 -39.75
C VAL A 430 -20.16 0.40 -38.97
N HIS A 431 -19.41 1.24 -39.69
CA HIS A 431 -18.34 2.10 -39.16
C HIS A 431 -18.79 3.05 -38.04
N PHE A 432 -20.06 3.49 -38.05
CA PHE A 432 -20.60 4.44 -37.07
C PHE A 432 -21.59 3.83 -36.05
N GLY A 433 -22.01 2.57 -36.18
CA GLY A 433 -23.16 2.06 -35.42
C GLY A 433 -23.16 0.60 -34.97
N MET A 434 -22.34 -0.30 -35.55
CA MET A 434 -22.42 -1.74 -35.23
C MET A 434 -21.13 -2.28 -34.60
N SER A 435 -21.26 -3.09 -33.55
CA SER A 435 -20.13 -3.86 -33.04
C SER A 435 -19.83 -5.02 -33.98
N HIS A 436 -18.63 -5.04 -34.56
CA HIS A 436 -18.12 -6.16 -35.33
C HIS A 436 -18.29 -7.50 -34.58
N GLN A 437 -18.60 -8.57 -35.32
CA GLN A 437 -18.51 -9.92 -34.76
C GLN A 437 -17.06 -10.20 -34.33
N GLN A 438 -16.90 -11.15 -33.41
CA GLN A 438 -15.57 -11.56 -32.94
C GLN A 438 -15.53 -13.07 -32.86
N ALA A 439 -14.53 -13.67 -33.52
CA ALA A 439 -14.23 -15.08 -33.43
C ALA A 439 -13.20 -15.30 -32.31
N VAL A 440 -13.32 -16.41 -31.59
CA VAL A 440 -12.35 -16.86 -30.60
C VAL A 440 -11.41 -17.88 -31.25
N LEU A 441 -10.09 -17.63 -31.08
CA LEU A 441 -8.99 -18.42 -31.63
C LEU A 441 -8.21 -19.04 -30.47
N HIS A 442 -8.44 -20.32 -30.17
CA HIS A 442 -7.62 -21.06 -29.22
C HIS A 442 -6.44 -21.69 -29.97
N THR A 443 -5.21 -21.33 -29.60
CA THR A 443 -4.00 -21.68 -30.35
C THR A 443 -3.05 -22.53 -29.52
N GLY A 444 -2.35 -23.45 -30.18
CA GLY A 444 -1.44 -24.37 -29.49
C GLY A 444 -0.36 -24.95 -30.39
N VAL A 445 0.69 -25.45 -29.76
CA VAL A 445 1.76 -26.23 -30.39
C VAL A 445 1.99 -27.48 -29.53
N CYS A 446 1.92 -28.65 -30.15
CA CYS A 446 2.19 -29.92 -29.51
C CYS A 446 3.56 -30.46 -29.93
N TYR A 447 4.20 -31.18 -29.02
CA TYR A 447 5.50 -31.83 -29.16
C TYR A 447 5.27 -33.29 -28.74
N VAL A 448 5.71 -34.26 -29.55
CA VAL A 448 5.51 -35.71 -29.32
C VAL A 448 6.84 -36.40 -29.59
N GLY A 449 7.48 -36.95 -28.55
CA GLY A 449 8.81 -37.57 -28.64
C GLY A 449 9.81 -36.83 -29.54
N SER A 450 10.26 -37.53 -30.59
CA SER A 450 11.20 -37.06 -31.62
C SER A 450 10.52 -36.54 -32.91
N GLU A 451 9.18 -36.46 -32.96
CA GLU A 451 8.46 -35.96 -34.14
C GLU A 451 8.54 -34.43 -34.30
N SER A 452 8.29 -33.95 -35.53
CA SER A 452 8.23 -32.51 -35.79
C SER A 452 7.04 -31.86 -35.06
N PRO A 453 7.22 -30.77 -34.30
CA PRO A 453 6.15 -30.19 -33.48
C PRO A 453 5.02 -29.61 -34.34
N PHE A 454 3.78 -30.08 -34.11
CA PHE A 454 2.62 -29.64 -34.87
C PHE A 454 1.94 -28.42 -34.23
N SER A 455 1.52 -27.48 -35.07
CA SER A 455 0.75 -26.30 -34.65
C SER A 455 -0.73 -26.50 -34.96
N PHE A 456 -1.61 -26.11 -34.03
CA PHE A 456 -3.06 -26.19 -34.22
C PHE A 456 -3.76 -24.90 -33.78
N THR A 457 -4.97 -24.69 -34.30
CA THR A 457 -5.87 -23.62 -33.84
C THR A 457 -7.32 -24.05 -34.01
N SER A 458 -8.11 -23.89 -32.95
CA SER A 458 -9.56 -24.10 -32.99
C SER A 458 -10.30 -22.76 -32.94
N VAL A 459 -11.30 -22.62 -33.83
CA VAL A 459 -12.05 -21.40 -34.11
C VAL A 459 -13.50 -21.59 -33.65
N SER A 460 -14.05 -20.63 -32.91
CA SER A 460 -15.48 -20.62 -32.55
C SER A 460 -16.07 -19.20 -32.61
N ALA A 461 -17.40 -19.13 -32.76
CA ALA A 461 -18.17 -17.92 -32.51
C ALA A 461 -18.33 -17.63 -31.01
N SER A 462 -18.32 -18.66 -30.16
CA SER A 462 -18.56 -18.51 -28.72
C SER A 462 -17.51 -17.63 -28.06
N ARG A 463 -17.97 -16.62 -27.32
CA ARG A 463 -17.12 -15.69 -26.57
C ARG A 463 -16.76 -16.19 -25.16
N LEU A 464 -17.19 -17.39 -24.80
CA LEU A 464 -16.98 -17.99 -23.49
C LEU A 464 -15.53 -18.48 -23.32
N LYS A 465 -14.89 -18.08 -22.21
CA LYS A 465 -13.49 -18.45 -21.87
C LYS A 465 -13.38 -19.20 -20.54
N GLY A 466 -14.46 -19.86 -20.13
CA GLY A 466 -14.47 -20.71 -18.94
C GLY A 466 -13.76 -22.05 -19.18
N PRO A 467 -13.45 -22.82 -18.11
CA PRO A 467 -12.82 -24.14 -18.24
C PRO A 467 -13.55 -25.11 -19.20
N PRO A 468 -14.89 -25.19 -19.25
CA PRO A 468 -15.57 -26.07 -20.22
C PRO A 468 -15.36 -25.64 -21.67
N ALA A 469 -15.27 -24.33 -21.94
CA ALA A 469 -14.97 -23.81 -23.28
C ALA A 469 -13.54 -24.16 -23.71
N ILE A 470 -12.56 -24.02 -22.81
CA ILE A 470 -11.17 -24.44 -23.07
C ILE A 470 -11.10 -25.96 -23.34
N TRP A 471 -11.89 -26.77 -22.62
CA TRP A 471 -11.97 -28.21 -22.87
C TRP A 471 -12.56 -28.53 -24.26
N GLN A 472 -13.68 -27.90 -24.64
CA GLN A 472 -14.24 -28.04 -26.00
C GLN A 472 -13.26 -27.56 -27.07
N HIS A 473 -12.47 -26.53 -26.79
CA HIS A 473 -11.38 -26.07 -27.66
C HIS A 473 -10.17 -27.02 -27.79
N LEU A 474 -10.11 -28.10 -27.00
CA LEU A 474 -9.06 -29.14 -27.00
C LEU A 474 -9.56 -30.51 -27.45
N ASP A 475 -10.78 -30.90 -27.06
CA ASP A 475 -11.42 -32.19 -27.34
C ASP A 475 -11.28 -32.69 -28.80
N PRO A 476 -11.53 -31.89 -29.86
CA PRO A 476 -11.36 -32.37 -31.24
C PRO A 476 -9.90 -32.62 -31.62
N ILE A 477 -8.94 -31.88 -31.07
CA ILE A 477 -7.49 -32.08 -31.33
C ILE A 477 -7.02 -33.37 -30.64
N LEU A 478 -7.51 -33.63 -29.42
CA LEU A 478 -7.22 -34.87 -28.70
C LEU A 478 -7.82 -36.08 -29.43
N LYS A 479 -9.07 -36.00 -29.89
CA LYS A 479 -9.73 -37.10 -30.62
C LYS A 479 -9.12 -37.37 -32.00
N ASP A 480 -8.78 -36.34 -32.77
CA ASP A 480 -8.18 -36.50 -34.10
C ASP A 480 -6.77 -37.12 -34.03
N LYS A 481 -5.86 -36.54 -33.23
CA LYS A 481 -4.44 -36.94 -33.21
C LYS A 481 -4.08 -38.02 -32.19
N PHE A 482 -4.79 -38.10 -31.07
CA PHE A 482 -4.48 -39.02 -29.98
C PHE A 482 -5.52 -40.14 -29.80
N SER A 483 -6.34 -40.42 -30.83
CA SER A 483 -7.25 -41.58 -30.91
C SER A 483 -6.60 -42.95 -30.65
N ARG A 484 -5.27 -43.05 -30.76
CA ARG A 484 -4.48 -44.26 -30.50
C ARG A 484 -3.77 -44.29 -29.14
N TRP A 485 -3.92 -43.25 -28.32
CA TRP A 485 -3.17 -43.04 -27.06
C TRP A 485 -4.14 -43.04 -25.87
N ASP A 486 -3.90 -43.90 -24.88
CA ASP A 486 -4.66 -43.90 -23.61
C ASP A 486 -3.88 -43.16 -22.51
N PHE A 487 -4.34 -41.95 -22.17
CA PHE A 487 -3.64 -41.04 -21.25
C PHE A 487 -3.84 -41.42 -19.79
N THR A 488 -3.06 -42.38 -19.30
CA THR A 488 -3.11 -42.84 -17.90
C THR A 488 -2.77 -41.77 -16.85
N ARG A 489 -2.03 -40.70 -17.22
CA ARG A 489 -1.54 -39.65 -16.32
C ARG A 489 -1.40 -38.30 -17.05
N GLY A 490 -1.42 -37.20 -16.30
CA GLY A 490 -1.13 -35.87 -16.85
C GLY A 490 -0.72 -34.85 -15.78
N THR A 491 0.14 -33.90 -16.16
CA THR A 491 0.50 -32.74 -15.32
C THR A 491 0.13 -31.43 -16.01
N TRP A 492 -0.49 -30.52 -15.25
CA TRP A 492 -0.80 -29.17 -15.71
C TRP A 492 0.25 -28.21 -15.15
N ASN A 493 0.93 -27.49 -16.04
CA ASN A 493 2.02 -26.58 -15.69
C ASN A 493 1.66 -25.17 -16.15
N PHE A 494 1.74 -24.21 -15.25
CA PHE A 494 1.34 -22.82 -15.50
C PHE A 494 2.54 -21.89 -15.45
N PHE A 495 2.63 -20.96 -16.40
CA PHE A 495 3.61 -19.88 -16.37
C PHE A 495 3.16 -18.76 -15.43
N GLU A 496 4.13 -18.10 -14.80
CA GLU A 496 3.93 -16.90 -14.00
C GLU A 496 3.35 -15.79 -14.88
N ALA A 497 2.26 -15.18 -14.42
CA ALA A 497 1.50 -14.22 -15.21
C ALA A 497 2.34 -13.00 -15.65
N SER A 498 2.00 -12.43 -16.81
CA SER A 498 2.59 -11.20 -17.40
C SER A 498 3.93 -11.34 -18.15
N HIS A 499 4.44 -12.56 -18.43
CA HIS A 499 5.79 -12.72 -18.99
C HIS A 499 5.95 -13.62 -20.23
N GLY A 500 6.21 -12.95 -21.36
CA GLY A 500 6.74 -13.52 -22.60
C GLY A 500 5.67 -13.91 -23.61
N LYS A 501 6.03 -13.87 -24.90
CA LYS A 501 5.22 -14.44 -25.97
C LYS A 501 5.63 -15.89 -26.19
N GLY A 502 4.66 -16.79 -26.19
CA GLY A 502 4.87 -18.22 -26.42
C GLY A 502 4.98 -18.57 -27.90
N ALA A 503 5.11 -19.87 -28.19
CA ALA A 503 4.87 -20.38 -29.53
C ALA A 503 3.41 -20.20 -30.00
N PRO A 504 2.37 -20.34 -29.14
CA PRO A 504 0.98 -20.05 -29.50
C PRO A 504 0.74 -18.62 -30.01
N ASP A 505 1.29 -17.58 -29.36
CA ASP A 505 1.29 -16.19 -29.87
C ASP A 505 1.80 -16.09 -31.33
N GLY A 506 2.80 -16.90 -31.67
CA GLY A 506 3.38 -16.97 -33.01
C GLY A 506 2.37 -17.50 -34.03
N VAL A 507 1.65 -18.57 -33.67
CA VAL A 507 0.59 -19.20 -34.49
C VAL A 507 -0.60 -18.24 -34.64
N GLY A 508 -1.17 -17.77 -33.53
CA GLY A 508 -2.31 -16.85 -33.52
C GLY A 508 -2.00 -15.54 -34.25
N GLY A 509 -0.85 -14.94 -33.97
CA GLY A 509 -0.37 -13.76 -34.69
C GLY A 509 -0.14 -13.99 -36.18
N SER A 510 0.24 -15.20 -36.60
CA SER A 510 0.39 -15.55 -38.03
C SER A 510 -0.96 -15.67 -38.73
N LEU A 511 -1.91 -16.41 -38.14
CA LEU A 511 -3.27 -16.56 -38.67
C LEU A 511 -4.00 -15.22 -38.74
N LYS A 512 -3.88 -14.37 -37.72
CA LYS A 512 -4.43 -13.00 -37.73
C LYS A 512 -3.88 -12.16 -38.87
N ARG A 513 -2.55 -12.13 -39.06
CA ARG A 513 -1.92 -11.41 -40.19
C ARG A 513 -2.31 -11.97 -41.56
N ARG A 514 -2.65 -13.26 -41.66
CA ARG A 514 -3.18 -13.88 -42.87
C ARG A 514 -4.64 -13.47 -43.12
N ALA A 515 -5.49 -13.51 -42.10
CA ALA A 515 -6.87 -13.02 -42.20
C ALA A 515 -6.92 -11.52 -42.57
N ASP A 516 -6.10 -10.69 -41.92
CA ASP A 516 -5.93 -9.27 -42.26
C ASP A 516 -5.48 -9.07 -43.72
N ARG A 517 -4.63 -9.96 -44.24
CA ARG A 517 -4.18 -9.91 -45.65
C ARG A 517 -5.30 -10.27 -46.61
N LEU A 518 -6.07 -11.33 -46.35
CA LEU A 518 -7.20 -11.74 -47.18
C LEU A 518 -8.25 -10.63 -47.26
N VAL A 519 -8.54 -9.96 -46.14
CA VAL A 519 -9.39 -8.76 -46.10
C VAL A 519 -8.83 -7.64 -46.97
N SER A 520 -7.52 -7.37 -46.90
CA SER A 520 -6.87 -6.39 -47.79
C SER A 520 -6.82 -6.79 -49.27
N GLN A 521 -7.16 -8.03 -49.61
CA GLN A 521 -7.25 -8.56 -50.98
C GLN A 521 -8.69 -8.63 -51.51
N GLY A 522 -9.70 -8.17 -50.75
CA GLY A 522 -11.11 -8.17 -51.17
C GLY A 522 -11.98 -9.27 -50.55
N VAL A 523 -11.47 -10.05 -49.59
CA VAL A 523 -12.24 -11.15 -48.96
C VAL A 523 -12.91 -10.69 -47.67
N ASP A 524 -14.24 -10.67 -47.64
CA ASP A 524 -15.02 -10.29 -46.47
C ASP A 524 -15.07 -11.42 -45.42
N ILE A 525 -14.58 -11.14 -44.22
CA ILE A 525 -14.59 -12.08 -43.08
C ILE A 525 -15.60 -11.59 -42.05
N ALA A 526 -16.88 -11.89 -42.30
CA ALA A 526 -18.02 -11.43 -41.50
C ALA A 526 -18.24 -12.25 -40.21
N THR A 527 -18.05 -13.58 -40.27
CA THR A 527 -18.39 -14.54 -39.21
C THR A 527 -17.22 -15.45 -38.83
N ALA A 528 -17.28 -16.11 -37.67
CA ALA A 528 -16.28 -17.09 -37.26
C ALA A 528 -16.15 -18.29 -38.22
N PHE A 529 -17.24 -18.68 -38.90
CA PHE A 529 -17.20 -19.71 -39.93
C PHE A 529 -16.49 -19.22 -41.20
N SER A 530 -16.77 -17.99 -41.66
CA SER A 530 -16.04 -17.41 -42.81
C SER A 530 -14.54 -17.24 -42.52
N LEU A 531 -14.15 -16.95 -41.28
CA LEU A 531 -12.75 -16.92 -40.86
C LEU A 531 -12.09 -18.31 -40.93
N TYR A 532 -12.81 -19.35 -40.50
CA TYR A 532 -12.33 -20.73 -40.61
C TYR A 532 -12.13 -21.14 -42.07
N GLN A 533 -13.15 -20.93 -42.92
CA GLN A 533 -13.11 -21.23 -44.35
C GLN A 533 -11.94 -20.52 -45.06
N ALA A 534 -11.84 -19.18 -44.94
CA ALA A 534 -10.79 -18.39 -45.59
C ALA A 534 -9.35 -18.73 -45.10
N LEU A 535 -9.21 -19.29 -43.89
CA LEU A 535 -7.93 -19.81 -43.40
C LEU A 535 -7.63 -21.24 -43.90
N CYS A 536 -8.65 -22.05 -44.19
CA CYS A 536 -8.51 -23.39 -44.77
C CYS A 536 -8.22 -23.37 -46.29
N GLU A 537 -8.75 -22.39 -47.04
CA GLU A 537 -8.68 -22.27 -48.52
C GLU A 537 -7.27 -22.04 -49.12
N GLY A 538 -6.19 -22.18 -48.34
CA GLY A 538 -4.83 -22.07 -48.86
C GLY A 538 -3.78 -22.64 -47.91
N GLU A 539 -2.65 -23.07 -48.46
CA GLU A 539 -1.63 -23.84 -47.75
C GLU A 539 -1.27 -23.28 -46.37
N SER A 540 -1.38 -24.13 -45.35
CA SER A 540 -1.20 -23.79 -43.94
C SER A 540 -0.51 -24.94 -43.24
N LYS A 541 0.61 -24.67 -42.55
CA LYS A 541 1.27 -25.65 -41.66
C LYS A 541 0.63 -25.72 -40.26
N VAL A 542 -0.62 -25.28 -40.14
CA VAL A 542 -1.40 -25.22 -38.89
C VAL A 542 -2.70 -25.99 -39.11
N SER A 543 -2.97 -26.99 -38.28
CA SER A 543 -4.24 -27.73 -38.30
C SER A 543 -5.37 -26.86 -37.75
N LEU A 544 -6.40 -26.65 -38.56
CA LEU A 544 -7.54 -25.79 -38.23
C LEU A 544 -8.77 -26.62 -37.89
N PHE A 545 -9.45 -26.27 -36.79
CA PHE A 545 -10.67 -26.94 -36.34
C PHE A 545 -11.79 -25.90 -36.12
N TYR A 546 -13.03 -26.20 -36.51
CA TYR A 546 -14.19 -25.35 -36.23
C TYR A 546 -15.06 -25.95 -35.12
N ILE A 547 -15.51 -25.10 -34.19
CA ILE A 547 -16.32 -25.51 -33.03
C ILE A 547 -17.59 -24.66 -32.99
N GLN A 548 -18.74 -25.31 -33.04
CA GLN A 548 -20.04 -24.64 -32.95
C GLN A 548 -20.29 -24.07 -31.56
N GLU A 549 -20.99 -22.94 -31.51
CA GLU A 549 -21.27 -22.21 -30.26
C GLU A 549 -22.11 -23.04 -29.29
N GLN A 550 -23.11 -23.78 -29.79
CA GLN A 550 -23.95 -24.69 -29.00
C GLN A 550 -23.14 -25.70 -28.18
N ALA A 551 -22.12 -26.33 -28.77
CA ALA A 551 -21.29 -27.32 -28.07
C ALA A 551 -20.49 -26.71 -26.90
N VAL A 552 -20.20 -25.40 -26.95
CA VAL A 552 -19.56 -24.66 -25.85
C VAL A 552 -20.57 -24.33 -24.76
N GLU A 553 -21.81 -23.98 -25.12
CA GLU A 553 -22.89 -23.72 -24.15
C GLU A 553 -23.35 -24.99 -23.43
N ASP A 554 -23.50 -26.11 -24.15
CA ASP A 554 -23.83 -27.42 -23.60
C ASP A 554 -22.76 -27.92 -22.61
N ALA A 555 -21.48 -27.66 -22.91
CA ALA A 555 -20.38 -27.96 -21.99
C ALA A 555 -20.42 -27.11 -20.70
N VAL A 556 -20.91 -25.87 -20.78
CA VAL A 556 -21.07 -24.98 -19.63
C VAL A 556 -22.31 -25.36 -18.80
N SER A 557 -23.42 -25.74 -19.43
CA SER A 557 -24.63 -26.19 -18.72
C SER A 557 -24.43 -27.53 -17.99
N THR A 558 -23.58 -28.40 -18.54
CA THR A 558 -23.19 -29.69 -17.94
C THR A 558 -22.23 -29.54 -16.73
N MET A 559 -21.65 -28.34 -16.49
CA MET A 559 -20.65 -28.17 -15.43
C MET A 559 -21.26 -28.15 -14.01
N PRO A 560 -20.80 -28.99 -13.07
CA PRO A 560 -21.35 -29.03 -11.71
C PRO A 560 -21.03 -27.75 -10.93
N THR A 561 -22.06 -27.09 -10.40
CA THR A 561 -21.98 -25.78 -9.73
C THR A 561 -21.38 -25.83 -8.32
N ASN A 562 -21.36 -26.99 -7.66
CA ASN A 562 -20.93 -27.17 -6.27
C ASN A 562 -19.45 -27.60 -6.11
N LEU A 563 -18.54 -27.04 -6.92
CA LEU A 563 -17.10 -27.32 -6.80
C LEU A 563 -16.43 -26.41 -5.75
N PRO A 564 -15.67 -26.96 -4.77
CA PRO A 564 -15.00 -26.13 -3.77
C PRO A 564 -13.81 -25.37 -4.36
N SER A 565 -13.75 -24.06 -4.12
CA SER A 565 -12.68 -23.20 -4.64
C SER A 565 -11.32 -23.50 -4.01
N ILE A 566 -10.34 -23.88 -4.83
CA ILE A 566 -8.95 -24.07 -4.39
C ILE A 566 -8.38 -22.69 -3.94
N PRO A 567 -7.82 -22.56 -2.73
CA PRO A 567 -7.27 -21.29 -2.27
C PRO A 567 -5.96 -20.95 -2.99
N SER A 568 -5.80 -19.69 -3.39
CA SER A 568 -4.57 -19.14 -3.96
C SER A 568 -4.08 -19.78 -5.27
N THR A 569 -4.99 -20.16 -6.17
CA THR A 569 -4.67 -20.70 -7.53
C THR A 569 -3.61 -19.90 -8.28
N MET A 570 -3.61 -18.57 -8.17
CA MET A 570 -2.62 -17.67 -8.79
C MET A 570 -1.18 -17.79 -8.23
N MET A 571 -0.93 -18.67 -7.25
CA MET A 571 0.43 -19.04 -6.82
C MET A 571 0.84 -20.46 -7.23
N ILE A 572 -0.06 -21.22 -7.88
CA ILE A 572 0.16 -22.62 -8.23
C ILE A 572 0.71 -22.69 -9.65
N HIS A 573 1.88 -23.31 -9.80
CA HIS A 573 2.58 -23.40 -11.09
C HIS A 573 2.75 -24.84 -11.62
N GLN A 574 2.43 -25.83 -10.81
CA GLN A 574 2.30 -27.23 -11.24
C GLN A 574 1.17 -27.90 -10.46
N VAL A 575 0.39 -28.71 -11.18
CA VAL A 575 -0.72 -29.52 -10.66
C VAL A 575 -0.63 -30.94 -11.24
N LEU A 576 -0.78 -31.94 -10.37
CA LEU A 576 -0.81 -33.36 -10.71
C LEU A 576 -2.09 -33.99 -10.15
N THR A 577 -2.80 -34.74 -10.98
CA THR A 577 -4.01 -35.48 -10.59
C THR A 577 -3.74 -36.98 -10.75
N LEU A 578 -3.59 -37.69 -9.62
CA LEU A 578 -3.34 -39.14 -9.60
C LEU A 578 -4.61 -39.98 -9.39
N SER A 579 -5.70 -39.37 -8.90
CA SER A 579 -6.97 -40.04 -8.67
C SER A 579 -8.11 -39.02 -8.66
N PRO A 580 -9.31 -39.35 -9.18
CA PRO A 580 -10.47 -38.47 -9.13
C PRO A 580 -10.69 -37.90 -7.72
N GLY A 581 -10.98 -36.60 -7.65
CA GLY A 581 -11.22 -35.90 -6.39
C GLY A 581 -9.99 -35.54 -5.54
N LYS A 582 -8.76 -35.94 -5.91
CA LYS A 582 -7.52 -35.55 -5.21
C LYS A 582 -6.55 -34.84 -6.16
N ILE A 583 -6.02 -33.71 -5.71
CA ILE A 583 -5.11 -32.84 -6.46
C ILE A 583 -3.83 -32.66 -5.64
N LEU A 584 -2.67 -32.90 -6.25
CA LEU A 584 -1.37 -32.50 -5.73
C LEU A 584 -0.89 -31.25 -6.48
N TYR A 585 -0.26 -30.31 -5.78
CA TYR A 585 0.17 -29.05 -6.38
C TYR A 585 1.39 -28.43 -5.70
N TRP A 586 2.11 -27.60 -6.48
CA TRP A 586 3.33 -26.91 -6.07
C TRP A 586 3.29 -25.42 -6.42
N ASP A 587 3.93 -24.61 -5.57
CA ASP A 587 4.10 -23.16 -5.78
C ASP A 587 5.06 -22.83 -6.94
N ILE A 588 5.89 -23.78 -7.36
CA ILE A 588 6.93 -23.68 -8.39
C ILE A 588 6.98 -25.05 -9.10
N SER A 589 7.08 -25.07 -10.44
CA SER A 589 7.19 -26.31 -11.21
C SER A 589 8.50 -27.05 -10.92
N CYS A 590 8.44 -28.36 -10.70
CA CYS A 590 9.56 -29.18 -10.24
C CYS A 590 10.22 -29.99 -11.38
N LEU A 591 11.52 -29.81 -11.58
CA LEU A 591 12.27 -30.48 -12.65
C LEU A 591 12.28 -32.01 -12.57
N CYS A 592 12.02 -32.61 -11.41
CA CYS A 592 11.94 -34.07 -11.28
C CYS A 592 10.78 -34.68 -12.08
N SER A 593 9.71 -33.91 -12.37
CA SER A 593 8.65 -34.34 -13.28
C SER A 593 9.10 -34.35 -14.74
N ALA A 594 10.16 -33.61 -15.10
CA ALA A 594 10.83 -33.70 -16.41
C ALA A 594 11.95 -34.75 -16.44
N THR A 595 12.03 -35.60 -15.41
CA THR A 595 12.90 -36.79 -15.32
C THR A 595 12.08 -38.01 -14.84
N GLY A 596 10.80 -38.10 -15.22
CA GLY A 596 9.89 -39.20 -14.90
C GLY A 596 9.43 -39.33 -13.43
N ASN A 597 9.98 -38.56 -12.49
CA ASN A 597 9.61 -38.68 -11.07
C ASN A 597 8.46 -37.73 -10.70
N LEU A 598 7.25 -38.29 -10.70
CA LEU A 598 5.99 -37.60 -10.37
C LEU A 598 5.66 -37.57 -8.86
N GLN A 599 6.46 -38.21 -8.00
CA GLN A 599 6.25 -38.26 -6.54
C GLN A 599 7.50 -37.84 -5.76
N CYS A 600 8.18 -36.79 -6.23
CA CYS A 600 9.37 -36.28 -5.56
C CYS A 600 9.01 -35.41 -4.34
N GLU A 601 9.76 -35.55 -3.25
CA GLU A 601 9.60 -34.73 -2.02
C GLU A 601 10.25 -33.32 -2.15
N CYS A 602 10.67 -32.96 -3.37
CA CYS A 602 11.41 -31.74 -3.66
C CYS A 602 10.46 -30.53 -3.64
N GLN A 603 10.61 -29.70 -2.60
CA GLN A 603 9.70 -28.61 -2.22
C GLN A 603 8.38 -29.12 -1.61
N GLU A 604 7.77 -28.28 -0.75
CA GLU A 604 6.58 -28.62 0.04
C GLU A 604 5.37 -28.96 -0.85
N THR A 605 5.21 -30.25 -1.16
CA THR A 605 4.09 -30.78 -1.96
C THR A 605 2.79 -30.60 -1.19
N LYS A 606 1.81 -29.89 -1.77
CA LYS A 606 0.53 -29.61 -1.14
C LYS A 606 -0.56 -30.47 -1.77
N SER A 607 -1.47 -30.97 -0.94
CA SER A 607 -2.64 -31.75 -1.38
C SER A 607 -3.94 -30.99 -1.16
N PHE A 608 -4.89 -31.15 -2.08
CA PHE A 608 -6.26 -30.67 -1.95
C PHE A 608 -7.24 -31.78 -2.35
N SER A 609 -8.35 -31.90 -1.61
CA SER A 609 -9.42 -32.84 -1.88
C SER A 609 -10.67 -32.07 -2.31
N LEU A 610 -11.24 -32.44 -3.46
CA LEU A 610 -12.49 -31.85 -3.97
C LEU A 610 -13.73 -32.36 -3.21
N ASN A 611 -13.62 -33.48 -2.49
CA ASN A 611 -14.71 -34.00 -1.67
C ASN A 611 -15.01 -33.03 -0.50
N PRO A 612 -16.27 -32.58 -0.32
CA PRO A 612 -16.63 -31.58 0.69
C PRO A 612 -16.74 -32.15 2.12
N THR A 613 -15.77 -32.97 2.52
CA THR A 613 -15.47 -33.19 3.95
C THR A 613 -14.81 -31.91 4.48
N ASP A 614 -15.62 -30.90 4.77
CA ASP A 614 -15.20 -29.59 5.32
C ASP A 614 -14.49 -29.79 6.67
N ALA A 615 -13.16 -29.93 6.61
CA ALA A 615 -12.30 -30.22 7.77
C ALA A 615 -12.54 -29.15 8.84
N ARG A 616 -12.85 -29.58 10.07
CA ARG A 616 -13.49 -28.70 11.05
C ARG A 616 -12.46 -27.71 11.59
N LYS A 617 -12.46 -26.50 11.05
CA LYS A 617 -11.63 -25.35 11.50
C LYS A 617 -12.09 -24.77 12.83
N ASP A 618 -12.21 -25.65 13.82
CA ASP A 618 -12.60 -25.40 15.19
C ASP A 618 -11.36 -25.62 16.07
N VAL A 619 -10.96 -24.60 16.84
CA VAL A 619 -9.80 -24.69 17.75
C VAL A 619 -10.27 -25.43 19.00
N LEU A 620 -9.73 -26.63 19.23
CA LEU A 620 -10.11 -27.50 20.35
C LEU A 620 -9.01 -27.62 21.40
N TRP A 621 -9.41 -27.75 22.67
CA TRP A 621 -8.48 -27.95 23.79
C TRP A 621 -7.81 -29.33 23.75
N CYS A 622 -8.52 -30.37 23.26
CA CYS A 622 -7.95 -31.72 23.11
C CYS A 622 -6.71 -31.75 22.23
N HIS A 623 -6.57 -30.86 21.23
CA HIS A 623 -5.34 -30.75 20.44
C HIS A 623 -4.13 -30.35 21.29
N ILE A 624 -4.33 -29.58 22.37
CA ILE A 624 -3.29 -29.17 23.33
C ILE A 624 -3.03 -30.29 24.35
N SER A 625 -4.08 -30.96 24.84
CA SER A 625 -3.93 -32.13 25.73
C SER A 625 -3.16 -33.27 25.04
N ASN A 626 -3.56 -33.64 23.82
CA ASN A 626 -2.92 -34.73 23.06
C ASN A 626 -1.47 -34.37 22.72
N PHE A 627 -1.18 -33.12 22.39
CA PHE A 627 0.20 -32.64 22.22
C PHE A 627 1.01 -32.80 23.52
N TYR A 628 0.46 -32.43 24.68
CA TYR A 628 1.16 -32.55 25.96
C TYR A 628 1.46 -34.02 26.33
N GLU A 629 0.52 -34.95 26.20
CA GLU A 629 0.80 -36.35 26.54
C GLU A 629 1.82 -36.99 25.58
N ILE A 630 1.87 -36.57 24.31
CA ILE A 630 2.93 -37.00 23.38
C ILE A 630 4.28 -36.36 23.77
N ASP A 631 4.33 -35.04 24.01
CA ASP A 631 5.56 -34.31 24.36
C ASP A 631 6.16 -34.77 25.70
N LYS A 632 5.31 -35.16 26.66
CA LYS A 632 5.68 -35.71 27.97
C LYS A 632 6.48 -37.02 27.89
N LEU A 633 6.30 -37.81 26.83
CA LEU A 633 7.02 -39.08 26.61
C LEU A 633 8.41 -38.90 26.01
N HIS A 634 8.77 -37.69 25.54
CA HIS A 634 10.06 -37.43 24.90
C HIS A 634 11.10 -36.96 25.94
N THR A 635 12.32 -37.51 25.85
CA THR A 635 13.46 -37.09 26.71
C THR A 635 13.82 -35.62 26.51
N ILE A 636 13.77 -35.14 25.27
CA ILE A 636 13.89 -33.73 24.90
C ILE A 636 12.51 -33.22 24.49
N ARG A 637 11.83 -32.51 25.40
CA ARG A 637 10.48 -31.96 25.17
C ARG A 637 10.52 -30.71 24.29
N MET A 638 9.59 -30.60 23.35
CA MET A 638 9.40 -29.43 22.47
C MET A 638 8.78 -28.24 23.22
N ALA A 639 7.92 -28.50 24.22
CA ALA A 639 7.29 -27.48 25.04
C ALA A 639 7.59 -27.70 26.53
N PRO A 640 8.86 -27.60 26.99
CA PRO A 640 9.25 -28.02 28.35
C PRO A 640 8.59 -27.21 29.47
N LYS A 641 8.09 -26.00 29.18
CA LYS A 641 7.32 -25.14 30.11
C LYS A 641 5.86 -25.59 30.26
N LEU A 642 5.33 -26.38 29.33
CA LEU A 642 4.02 -27.02 29.46
C LEU A 642 4.13 -28.16 30.47
N THR A 643 3.17 -28.21 31.39
CA THR A 643 3.14 -29.14 32.52
C THR A 643 1.70 -29.48 32.85
N GLU A 644 1.45 -30.56 33.57
CA GLU A 644 0.11 -31.06 33.85
C GLU A 644 -0.83 -30.00 34.45
N ARG A 645 -0.31 -29.11 35.31
CA ARG A 645 -1.02 -27.94 35.89
C ARG A 645 -1.59 -26.94 34.88
N HIS A 646 -1.26 -27.08 33.59
CA HIS A 646 -1.83 -26.34 32.47
C HIS A 646 -3.02 -27.10 31.84
N ILE A 647 -2.95 -28.43 31.79
CA ILE A 647 -3.92 -29.32 31.17
C ILE A 647 -5.05 -29.68 32.15
N SER A 648 -4.71 -29.96 33.40
CA SER A 648 -5.63 -29.98 34.54
C SER A 648 -5.51 -28.64 35.29
N LEU A 649 -6.55 -27.80 35.21
CA LEU A 649 -6.57 -26.47 35.84
C LEU A 649 -7.30 -26.51 37.21
N PRO A 650 -6.59 -26.68 38.35
CA PRO A 650 -7.20 -26.58 39.67
C PRO A 650 -7.74 -25.16 39.92
N ALA A 651 -8.65 -25.03 40.89
CA ALA A 651 -9.48 -23.83 41.09
C ALA A 651 -8.67 -22.51 41.06
N PHE A 652 -7.59 -22.42 41.85
CA PHE A 652 -6.75 -21.23 41.96
C PHE A 652 -5.84 -20.97 40.73
N SER A 653 -5.47 -22.01 39.97
CA SER A 653 -4.66 -21.86 38.75
C SER A 653 -5.39 -21.09 37.64
N LYS A 654 -6.72 -21.10 37.64
CA LYS A 654 -7.55 -20.38 36.64
C LYS A 654 -7.31 -18.87 36.63
N MET A 655 -6.77 -18.29 37.71
CA MET A 655 -6.43 -16.86 37.80
C MET A 655 -4.96 -16.53 37.47
N ARG A 656 -4.08 -17.52 37.30
CA ARG A 656 -2.66 -17.29 36.96
C ARG A 656 -2.49 -16.95 35.47
N VAL A 657 -1.80 -15.82 35.22
CA VAL A 657 -1.48 -15.31 33.87
C VAL A 657 -0.35 -16.13 33.23
N SER A 658 0.67 -16.50 33.99
CA SER A 658 1.82 -17.29 33.51
C SER A 658 1.39 -18.63 32.87
N LEU A 659 0.40 -19.30 33.46
CA LEU A 659 -0.18 -20.51 32.89
C LEU A 659 -1.00 -20.26 31.60
N ALA A 660 -1.41 -19.01 31.33
CA ALA A 660 -2.06 -18.64 30.07
C ALA A 660 -1.04 -18.30 28.98
N THR A 661 0.03 -17.56 29.31
CA THR A 661 1.13 -17.27 28.37
C THR A 661 1.93 -18.51 28.00
N GLN A 662 2.12 -19.46 28.92
CA GLN A 662 2.83 -20.71 28.65
C GLN A 662 2.04 -21.67 27.73
N VAL A 663 0.70 -21.75 27.87
CA VAL A 663 -0.17 -22.45 26.91
C VAL A 663 -0.19 -21.74 25.56
N PHE A 664 -0.36 -20.41 25.55
CA PHE A 664 -0.38 -19.63 24.31
C PHE A 664 1.01 -19.22 23.82
N SER A 665 1.98 -20.12 23.93
CA SER A 665 3.39 -19.87 23.57
C SER A 665 3.75 -20.32 22.15
N HIS A 666 4.70 -19.63 21.52
CA HIS A 666 5.26 -20.00 20.21
C HIS A 666 5.81 -21.43 20.20
N THR A 667 6.42 -21.88 21.30
CA THR A 667 6.91 -23.25 21.46
C THR A 667 5.80 -24.31 21.37
N VAL A 668 4.63 -24.05 21.96
CA VAL A 668 3.48 -24.97 21.85
C VAL A 668 2.90 -24.96 20.44
N SER A 669 2.81 -23.80 19.78
CA SER A 669 2.39 -23.70 18.36
C SER A 669 3.33 -24.47 17.43
N ALA A 670 4.64 -24.28 17.57
CA ALA A 670 5.66 -24.95 16.77
C ALA A 670 5.66 -26.47 17.02
N GLY A 671 5.57 -26.90 18.28
CA GLY A 671 5.49 -28.33 18.64
C GLY A 671 4.25 -29.02 18.09
N ILE A 672 3.08 -28.38 18.17
CA ILE A 672 1.84 -28.89 17.53
C ILE A 672 2.03 -29.03 16.02
N SER A 673 2.60 -28.01 15.36
CA SER A 673 2.82 -28.02 13.91
C SER A 673 3.80 -29.10 13.47
N ALA A 674 4.87 -29.31 14.24
CA ALA A 674 5.85 -30.38 14.02
C ALA A 674 5.22 -31.78 14.21
N MET A 675 4.45 -31.98 15.28
CA MET A 675 3.76 -33.26 15.54
C MET A 675 2.67 -33.57 14.50
N VAL A 676 2.01 -32.56 13.92
CA VAL A 676 1.13 -32.75 12.75
C VAL A 676 1.92 -33.16 11.51
N SER A 677 3.08 -32.52 11.25
CA SER A 677 3.96 -32.85 10.11
C SER A 677 4.50 -34.29 10.22
N LEU A 678 4.83 -34.73 11.44
CA LEU A 678 5.23 -36.10 11.77
C LEU A 678 4.05 -37.10 11.84
N LYS A 679 2.82 -36.68 11.46
CA LYS A 679 1.58 -37.49 11.48
C LYS A 679 1.22 -38.06 12.85
N ARG A 680 1.76 -37.51 13.95
CA ARG A 680 1.46 -37.88 15.35
C ARG A 680 0.24 -37.15 15.93
N LEU A 681 -0.17 -36.04 15.32
CA LEU A 681 -1.42 -35.34 15.61
C LEU A 681 -2.30 -35.22 14.34
N PRO A 682 -3.63 -35.14 14.49
CA PRO A 682 -4.54 -34.95 13.36
C PRO A 682 -4.34 -33.59 12.69
N ALA A 683 -4.56 -33.50 11.38
CA ALA A 683 -4.38 -32.26 10.61
C ALA A 683 -5.20 -31.07 11.15
N GLU A 684 -6.36 -31.32 11.77
CA GLU A 684 -7.19 -30.30 12.45
C GLU A 684 -6.46 -29.59 13.61
N ALA A 685 -5.44 -30.21 14.21
CA ALA A 685 -4.61 -29.58 15.24
C ALA A 685 -3.79 -28.40 14.71
N ASN A 686 -3.55 -28.30 13.40
CA ASN A 686 -2.82 -27.18 12.80
C ASN A 686 -3.60 -25.85 12.89
N ASP A 687 -4.94 -25.88 12.82
CA ASP A 687 -5.77 -24.68 13.09
C ASP A 687 -5.64 -24.21 14.56
N THR A 688 -5.40 -25.14 15.50
CA THR A 688 -5.03 -24.81 16.89
C THR A 688 -3.62 -24.22 16.97
N GLY A 689 -2.65 -24.79 16.24
CA GLY A 689 -1.29 -24.25 16.11
C GLY A 689 -1.27 -22.80 15.61
N GLU A 690 -1.98 -22.51 14.51
CA GLU A 690 -2.09 -21.15 13.94
C GLU A 690 -2.76 -20.17 14.92
N PHE A 691 -3.83 -20.61 15.61
CA PHE A 691 -4.48 -19.79 16.63
C PHE A 691 -3.53 -19.42 17.78
N ILE A 692 -2.75 -20.39 18.29
CA ILE A 692 -1.77 -20.15 19.35
C ILE A 692 -0.69 -19.15 18.89
N ALA A 693 -0.10 -19.33 17.70
CA ALA A 693 0.88 -18.38 17.17
C ALA A 693 0.32 -16.95 17.03
N LYS A 694 -0.95 -16.83 16.63
CA LYS A 694 -1.62 -15.53 16.49
C LYS A 694 -1.88 -14.86 17.84
N ILE A 695 -2.25 -15.63 18.87
CA ILE A 695 -2.43 -15.10 20.23
C ILE A 695 -1.09 -14.72 20.86
N ASN A 696 -0.03 -15.52 20.68
CA ASN A 696 1.33 -15.19 21.13
C ASN A 696 1.77 -13.83 20.57
N ARG A 697 1.77 -13.69 19.24
CA ARG A 697 2.19 -12.44 18.56
C ARG A 697 1.34 -11.23 18.96
N LEU A 698 0.04 -11.42 19.21
CA LEU A 698 -0.83 -10.34 19.69
C LEU A 698 -0.49 -9.93 21.12
N PHE A 699 -0.19 -10.90 22.00
CA PHE A 699 0.23 -10.64 23.37
C PHE A 699 1.59 -9.92 23.40
N ASP A 700 2.58 -10.39 22.63
CA ASP A 700 3.91 -9.76 22.55
C ASP A 700 3.84 -8.30 22.07
N VAL A 701 2.99 -8.01 21.06
CA VAL A 701 2.80 -6.65 20.54
C VAL A 701 2.13 -5.74 21.58
N LEU A 702 1.15 -6.25 22.32
CA LEU A 702 0.43 -5.49 23.36
C LEU A 702 1.19 -5.39 24.69
N ASN A 703 2.22 -6.20 24.88
CA ASN A 703 3.10 -6.23 26.06
C ASN A 703 4.56 -5.92 25.69
N SER A 704 4.76 -5.17 24.59
CA SER A 704 6.08 -4.70 24.18
C SER A 704 6.58 -3.61 25.14
N SER A 705 7.77 -3.82 25.70
CA SER A 705 8.45 -2.92 26.65
C SER A 705 9.39 -1.95 25.92
#